data_AF-A0A839W2X0-F1
#
_entry.id   AF-A0A839W2X0-F1
#
_cell.length_a   1.000
_cell.length_b   1.000
_cell.length_c   1.000
_cell.angle_alpha   90.00
_cell.angle_beta   90.00
_cell.angle_gamma   90.00
#
_symmetry.space_group_name_H-M   'P 1'
#
loop_
_entity.id
_entity.type
_entity.pdbx_description
1 polymer ?
#
loop_
_entity_poly.entity_id
_entity_poly.type
_entity_poly.pdbx_seq_one_letter_code
_entity_poly.pdbx_strand_id
1 'polypeptide(L)'
;MPANDPSAAANRSAAPAFPPAGAVHDAEAFHRALLRNDPRNADALLGLGVLCLDTGRAGEAESLFRALAAVGPGADCSYHLGLALTALERAEDEAAYRQALVFRPGFPEALCNLGAGLNAQGRLEEAGQIYRRVLAVRPDHAEALSNLGLIRQGLGMLDRGVAALCRALAVQPGNPDILHNLALALDKQRRLVEAADAARRAVAVRPDHAEALSTLGTLLRELDRLAPSILAQRNAILLRPDRAETLNNLGNSLHDLGRLDEAVTAYGRALAIRPDFTGAHWNRALSRLLGGDYSRGWDDYEWRLRQEGVQAPGGPFPQPLWRGEEPARGTLLVHAEQGFGDTIQFIRYVPAAVARGWRVVVEAPRPLLRLLGSLPVPEGHVTLVAKGDPLPPFDAHCPLLSLPRAFRTEVATIPAPIPYLGADPERVAAWERRLPPRTMVTAAQGREGQGGGPLAGLRVGIVWQGNPQAAVDRGRSVPLAEFAPLARIPGLRLVSLQKNHGLEQLDRLPDGMRVTVLGPDFDGGPDAFLDTAAVMTGLDLIVTTDTAIAHLAGALGRPVWLALKAVPDWRWLMTREDCPWYPTMRLFRQTRPGDWRPVFARMAGALFEIMMAKAMRTTDILVETAPGELLDKISILEIKRERIQDPVKRRNVETEHGILTRTADRHIPDSSELRELAAALKTVNTALWEIEDAIRDCERAQDFGPRFIELARAVYRTNDRRAAIKRQINERLGSALVEEKSYAAY
;
A
#
# COMPACT_ATOMS: atom_id res chain seq x y z
N MET A 1 -71.73 28.92 34.44
CA MET A 1 -71.74 27.54 33.89
C MET A 1 -71.97 27.64 32.39
N PRO A 2 -71.45 26.76 31.51
CA PRO A 2 -70.30 25.83 31.57
C PRO A 2 -69.29 26.06 30.40
N ALA A 3 -68.33 25.12 30.28
CA ALA A 3 -67.48 24.76 29.11
C ALA A 3 -66.20 25.57 28.81
N ASN A 4 -65.04 24.94 29.04
CA ASN A 4 -63.73 25.31 28.51
C ASN A 4 -63.24 24.14 27.63
N ASP A 5 -62.97 24.44 26.36
CA ASP A 5 -62.66 23.49 25.28
C ASP A 5 -61.13 23.23 25.22
N PRO A 6 -60.66 21.96 25.20
CA PRO A 6 -59.24 21.62 25.13
C PRO A 6 -58.76 21.42 23.69
N SER A 7 -58.32 22.48 23.00
CA SER A 7 -57.50 22.32 21.77
C SER A 7 -56.69 23.59 21.39
N ALA A 8 -55.50 23.79 21.97
CA ALA A 8 -54.46 24.65 21.39
C ALA A 8 -53.10 24.47 22.08
N ALA A 9 -52.55 23.25 22.11
CA ALA A 9 -51.18 23.02 22.56
C ALA A 9 -50.53 21.89 21.74
N ALA A 10 -50.21 22.19 20.49
CA ALA A 10 -49.27 21.42 19.69
C ALA A 10 -48.63 22.30 18.61
N ASN A 11 -47.34 22.08 18.37
CA ASN A 11 -46.48 22.62 17.30
C ASN A 11 -45.98 24.06 17.43
N ARG A 12 -44.69 24.23 17.81
CA ARG A 12 -43.65 24.95 17.04
C ARG A 12 -42.24 24.42 17.37
N SER A 13 -41.80 23.39 16.66
CA SER A 13 -40.40 23.16 16.32
C SER A 13 -40.20 23.60 14.87
N ALA A 14 -39.83 24.85 14.68
CA ALA A 14 -39.32 25.41 13.43
C ALA A 14 -38.32 26.49 13.87
N ALA A 15 -37.27 26.73 13.07
CA ALA A 15 -36.46 27.95 13.20
C ALA A 15 -37.37 29.14 13.49
N PRO A 16 -36.98 30.10 14.36
CA PRO A 16 -37.87 31.17 14.75
C PRO A 16 -38.36 31.84 13.48
N ALA A 17 -39.65 31.68 13.19
CA ALA A 17 -40.32 32.54 12.24
C ALA A 17 -40.18 33.92 12.87
N PHE A 18 -39.23 34.71 12.35
CA PHE A 18 -39.02 36.07 12.78
C PHE A 18 -40.41 36.72 12.83
N PRO A 19 -40.85 37.24 13.99
CA PRO A 19 -42.04 38.07 13.99
C PRO A 19 -41.80 39.15 12.94
N PRO A 20 -42.83 39.56 12.17
CA PRO A 20 -42.65 40.63 11.19
C PRO A 20 -41.93 41.79 11.87
N ALA A 21 -40.91 42.38 11.22
CA ALA A 21 -39.97 43.30 11.88
C ALA A 21 -40.65 44.43 12.69
N GLY A 22 -41.86 44.85 12.27
CA GLY A 22 -42.70 45.78 13.04
C GLY A 22 -43.15 45.25 14.40
N ALA A 23 -43.54 43.98 14.53
CA ALA A 23 -43.99 43.38 15.79
C ALA A 23 -42.86 43.21 16.82
N VAL A 24 -41.63 42.94 16.38
CA VAL A 24 -40.45 42.92 17.27
C VAL A 24 -40.15 44.33 17.78
N HIS A 25 -40.22 45.33 16.88
CA HIS A 25 -39.96 46.72 17.23
C HIS A 25 -41.00 47.29 18.20
N ASP A 26 -42.28 46.97 17.98
CA ASP A 26 -43.38 47.39 18.87
C ASP A 26 -43.29 46.72 20.25
N ALA A 27 -42.95 45.43 20.31
CA ALA A 27 -42.76 44.71 21.57
C ALA A 27 -41.55 45.23 22.36
N GLU A 28 -40.44 45.51 21.68
CA GLU A 28 -39.26 46.11 22.29
C GLU A 28 -39.57 47.52 22.83
N ALA A 29 -40.24 48.37 22.03
CA ALA A 29 -40.63 49.71 22.44
C ALA A 29 -41.56 49.69 23.66
N PHE A 30 -42.49 48.74 23.71
CA PHE A 30 -43.39 48.51 24.84
C PHE A 30 -42.62 48.15 26.12
N HIS A 31 -41.74 47.15 26.07
CA HIS A 31 -40.95 46.76 27.26
C HIS A 31 -39.99 47.87 27.70
N ARG A 32 -39.35 48.60 26.78
CA ARG A 32 -38.52 49.76 27.13
C ARG A 32 -39.34 50.90 27.74
N ALA A 33 -40.57 51.14 27.30
CA ALA A 33 -41.45 52.12 27.92
C ALA A 33 -41.83 51.74 29.35
N LEU A 34 -42.11 50.45 29.61
CA LEU A 34 -42.35 49.94 30.96
C LEU A 34 -41.12 50.11 31.85
N LEU A 35 -39.91 49.80 31.35
CA LEU A 35 -38.66 49.96 32.12
C LEU A 35 -38.27 51.43 32.37
N ARG A 36 -38.71 52.36 31.52
CA ARG A 36 -38.56 53.81 31.79
C ARG A 36 -39.43 54.25 32.97
N ASN A 37 -40.63 53.68 33.10
CA ASN A 37 -41.55 54.01 34.19
C ASN A 37 -41.21 53.25 35.49
N ASP A 38 -40.79 51.99 35.38
CA ASP A 38 -40.36 51.15 36.48
C ASP A 38 -39.15 50.28 36.05
N PRO A 39 -37.91 50.70 36.37
CA PRO A 39 -36.70 49.95 36.04
C PRO A 39 -36.61 48.56 36.68
N ARG A 40 -37.45 48.27 37.69
CA ARG A 40 -37.50 46.98 38.39
C ARG A 40 -38.66 46.09 37.91
N ASN A 41 -39.35 46.46 36.84
CA ASN A 41 -40.45 45.67 36.30
C ASN A 41 -39.93 44.33 35.74
N ALA A 42 -40.19 43.23 36.48
CA ALA A 42 -39.67 41.91 36.18
C ALA A 42 -40.11 41.36 34.81
N ASP A 43 -41.39 41.54 34.46
CA ASP A 43 -41.95 41.06 33.19
C ASP A 43 -41.33 41.81 32.00
N ALA A 44 -41.10 43.11 32.14
CA ALA A 44 -40.45 43.91 31.11
C ALA A 44 -38.95 43.58 30.96
N LEU A 45 -38.24 43.30 32.06
CA LEU A 45 -36.85 42.83 32.01
C LEU A 45 -36.73 41.45 31.34
N LEU A 46 -37.62 40.51 31.69
CA LEU A 46 -37.65 39.17 31.09
C LEU A 46 -38.01 39.25 29.60
N GLY A 47 -39.09 39.95 29.25
CA GLY A 47 -39.57 40.07 27.87
C GLY A 47 -38.56 40.76 26.95
N LEU A 48 -37.96 41.86 27.39
CA LEU A 48 -36.92 42.54 26.62
C LEU A 48 -35.65 41.69 26.50
N GLY A 49 -35.24 40.99 27.56
CA GLY A 49 -34.06 40.13 27.52
C GLY A 49 -34.21 38.97 26.53
N VAL A 50 -35.39 38.33 26.48
CA VAL A 50 -35.69 37.27 25.51
C VAL A 50 -35.68 37.81 24.08
N LEU A 51 -36.28 38.97 23.83
CA LEU A 51 -36.22 39.64 22.53
C LEU A 51 -34.78 39.99 22.11
N CYS A 52 -33.95 40.43 23.06
CA CYS A 52 -32.53 40.68 22.81
C CYS A 52 -31.80 39.38 22.40
N LEU A 53 -32.08 38.24 23.04
CA LEU A 53 -31.52 36.94 22.60
C LEU A 53 -31.98 36.55 21.20
N ASP A 54 -33.29 36.64 20.94
CA ASP A 54 -33.88 36.27 19.65
C ASP A 54 -33.36 37.16 18.50
N THR A 55 -32.91 38.38 18.82
CA THR A 55 -32.32 39.33 17.87
C THR A 55 -30.78 39.34 17.87
N GLY A 56 -30.13 38.40 18.56
CA GLY A 56 -28.66 38.24 18.57
C GLY A 56 -27.90 39.23 19.46
N ARG A 57 -28.59 40.03 20.27
CA ARG A 57 -28.03 41.00 21.23
C ARG A 57 -27.79 40.35 22.61
N ALA A 58 -27.00 39.28 22.63
CA ALA A 58 -26.79 38.49 23.83
C ALA A 58 -26.17 39.27 25.00
N GLY A 59 -25.31 40.27 24.74
CA GLY A 59 -24.73 41.14 25.79
C GLY A 59 -25.75 42.06 26.47
N GLU A 60 -26.71 42.59 25.70
CA GLU A 60 -27.83 43.37 26.25
C GLU A 60 -28.76 42.44 27.05
N ALA A 61 -29.06 41.26 26.51
CA ALA A 61 -29.86 40.26 27.20
C ALA A 61 -29.25 39.83 28.55
N GLU A 62 -27.93 39.60 28.60
CA GLU A 62 -27.23 39.26 29.83
C GLU A 62 -27.44 40.34 30.91
N SER A 63 -27.28 41.60 30.53
CA SER A 63 -27.46 42.75 31.45
C SER A 63 -28.88 42.80 32.01
N LEU A 64 -29.88 42.58 31.15
CA LEU A 64 -31.30 42.55 31.52
C LEU A 64 -31.63 41.37 32.44
N PHE A 65 -31.09 40.18 32.19
CA PHE A 65 -31.33 39.03 33.06
C PHE A 65 -30.60 39.13 34.41
N ARG A 66 -29.43 39.79 34.47
CA ARG A 66 -28.80 40.12 35.76
C ARG A 66 -29.61 41.14 36.55
N ALA A 67 -30.17 42.16 35.88
CA ALA A 67 -31.09 43.10 36.51
C ALA A 67 -32.36 42.38 37.03
N LEU A 68 -32.92 41.45 36.25
CA LEU A 68 -34.06 40.63 36.66
C LEU A 68 -33.73 39.78 37.89
N ALA A 69 -32.55 39.15 37.92
CA ALA A 69 -32.10 38.36 39.06
C ALA A 69 -31.93 39.21 40.34
N ALA A 70 -31.57 40.50 40.21
CA ALA A 70 -31.49 41.44 41.33
C ALA A 70 -32.86 41.89 41.85
N VAL A 71 -33.89 41.90 41.00
CA VAL A 71 -35.28 42.17 41.40
C VAL A 71 -35.86 40.98 42.15
N GLY A 72 -35.66 39.78 41.64
CA GLY A 72 -36.13 38.53 42.25
C GLY A 72 -35.52 37.32 41.54
N PRO A 73 -34.62 36.56 42.20
CA PRO A 73 -34.02 35.40 41.56
C PRO A 73 -35.05 34.27 41.43
N GLY A 74 -35.00 33.55 40.31
CA GLY A 74 -35.93 32.49 40.00
C GLY A 74 -35.44 31.59 38.86
N ALA A 75 -36.18 30.50 38.62
CA ALA A 75 -35.78 29.49 37.64
C ALA A 75 -35.65 30.07 36.22
N ASP A 76 -36.64 30.86 35.79
CA ASP A 76 -36.71 31.38 34.42
C ASP A 76 -35.63 32.45 34.17
N CYS A 77 -35.40 33.36 35.12
CA CYS A 77 -34.33 34.36 34.98
C CYS A 77 -32.93 33.71 34.92
N SER A 78 -32.67 32.71 35.77
CA SER A 78 -31.38 31.99 35.78
C SER A 78 -31.18 31.17 34.50
N TYR A 79 -32.24 30.55 33.97
CA TYR A 79 -32.19 29.81 32.71
C TYR A 79 -31.87 30.73 31.52
N HIS A 80 -32.59 31.85 31.40
CA HIS A 80 -32.37 32.80 30.32
C HIS A 80 -31.01 33.53 30.43
N LEU A 81 -30.52 33.78 31.66
CA LEU A 81 -29.14 34.22 31.86
C LEU A 81 -28.14 33.17 31.35
N GLY A 82 -28.37 31.88 31.63
CA GLY A 82 -27.56 30.79 31.10
C GLY A 82 -27.53 30.76 29.57
N LEU A 83 -28.67 30.96 28.91
CA LEU A 83 -28.76 31.07 27.45
C LEU A 83 -27.92 32.23 26.90
N ALA A 84 -28.01 33.41 27.52
CA ALA A 84 -27.22 34.58 27.13
C ALA A 84 -25.72 34.35 27.29
N LEU A 85 -25.31 33.76 28.42
CA LEU A 85 -23.92 33.42 28.68
C LEU A 85 -23.39 32.35 27.71
N THR A 86 -24.22 31.36 27.34
CA THR A 86 -23.86 30.35 26.33
C THR A 86 -23.62 31.01 24.97
N ALA A 87 -24.52 31.91 24.54
CA ALA A 87 -24.38 32.63 23.27
C ALA A 87 -23.16 33.57 23.23
N LEU A 88 -22.68 34.02 24.38
CA LEU A 88 -21.46 34.82 24.55
C LEU A 88 -20.22 33.97 24.83
N GLU A 89 -20.33 32.64 24.85
CA GLU A 89 -19.26 31.70 25.19
C GLU A 89 -18.59 31.99 26.55
N ARG A 90 -19.39 32.45 27.52
CA ARG A 90 -18.91 32.76 28.88
C ARG A 90 -19.00 31.54 29.80
N ALA A 91 -17.93 31.27 30.54
CA ALA A 91 -17.82 30.12 31.46
C ALA A 91 -18.80 30.10 32.66
N GLU A 92 -19.58 31.17 32.84
CA GLU A 92 -20.57 31.31 33.92
C GLU A 92 -21.93 30.66 33.57
N ASP A 93 -22.11 30.23 32.33
CA ASP A 93 -23.33 29.60 31.81
C ASP A 93 -23.76 28.37 32.63
N GLU A 94 -22.83 27.49 32.96
CA GLU A 94 -23.06 26.29 33.78
C GLU A 94 -23.60 26.65 35.17
N ALA A 95 -23.05 27.69 35.79
CA ALA A 95 -23.49 28.16 37.10
C ALA A 95 -24.92 28.71 37.03
N ALA A 96 -25.25 29.45 35.96
CA ALA A 96 -26.60 29.97 35.74
C ALA A 96 -27.62 28.85 35.53
N TYR A 97 -27.31 27.82 34.74
CA TYR A 97 -28.19 26.66 34.57
C TYR A 97 -28.36 25.87 35.87
N ARG A 98 -27.29 25.66 36.65
CA ARG A 98 -27.39 25.01 37.96
C ARG A 98 -28.24 25.82 38.93
N GLN A 99 -28.14 27.15 38.92
CA GLN A 99 -28.99 28.01 39.72
C GLN A 99 -30.47 27.90 39.33
N ALA A 100 -30.78 27.82 38.04
CA ALA A 100 -32.15 27.56 37.56
C ALA A 100 -32.70 26.24 38.12
N LEU A 101 -31.84 25.22 38.23
CA LEU A 101 -32.19 23.91 38.79
C LEU A 101 -32.29 23.89 40.32
N VAL A 102 -31.69 24.84 41.05
CA VAL A 102 -31.95 25.03 42.49
C VAL A 102 -33.40 25.47 42.69
N PHE A 103 -33.88 26.42 41.88
CA PHE A 103 -35.26 26.90 41.95
C PHE A 103 -36.28 25.91 41.39
N ARG A 104 -35.93 25.18 40.31
CA ARG A 104 -36.79 24.19 39.66
C ARG A 104 -35.99 22.93 39.29
N PRO A 105 -35.86 21.94 40.21
CA PRO A 105 -34.99 20.77 40.00
C PRO A 105 -35.30 19.89 38.78
N GLY A 106 -36.56 19.92 38.34
CA GLY A 106 -37.06 19.17 37.19
C GLY A 106 -37.23 20.01 35.93
N PHE A 107 -36.56 21.17 35.79
CA PHE A 107 -36.67 22.06 34.62
C PHE A 107 -35.97 21.44 33.39
N PRO A 108 -36.71 20.85 32.42
CA PRO A 108 -36.10 20.02 31.39
C PRO A 108 -35.21 20.80 30.44
N GLU A 109 -35.59 22.03 30.09
CA GLU A 109 -34.85 22.90 29.18
C GLU A 109 -33.49 23.31 29.78
N ALA A 110 -33.46 23.67 31.07
CA ALA A 110 -32.22 23.96 31.79
C ALA A 110 -31.33 22.71 31.96
N LEU A 111 -31.93 21.54 32.20
CA LEU A 111 -31.19 20.27 32.24
C LEU A 111 -30.59 19.92 30.87
N CYS A 112 -31.33 20.05 29.78
CA CYS A 112 -30.82 19.76 28.43
C CYS A 112 -29.62 20.66 28.07
N ASN A 113 -29.72 21.96 28.34
CA ASN A 113 -28.64 22.91 28.06
C ASN A 113 -27.41 22.69 28.96
N LEU A 114 -27.62 22.41 30.26
CA LEU A 114 -26.53 22.02 31.15
C LEU A 114 -25.83 20.74 30.66
N GLY A 115 -26.60 19.73 30.23
CA GLY A 115 -26.06 18.49 29.68
C GLY A 115 -25.23 18.73 28.41
N ALA A 116 -25.68 19.63 27.54
CA ALA A 116 -24.97 19.99 26.31
C ALA A 116 -23.66 20.71 26.60
N GLY A 117 -23.66 21.68 27.53
CA GLY A 117 -22.45 22.38 27.96
C GLY A 117 -21.42 21.44 28.60
N LEU A 118 -21.85 20.55 29.49
CA LEU A 118 -20.98 19.53 30.11
C LEU A 118 -20.37 18.59 29.06
N ASN A 119 -21.15 18.19 28.05
CA ASN A 119 -20.65 17.38 26.94
C ASN A 119 -19.58 18.12 26.12
N ALA A 120 -19.80 19.41 25.82
CA ALA A 120 -18.83 20.24 25.11
C ALA A 120 -17.52 20.40 25.88
N GLN A 121 -17.57 20.39 27.22
CA GLN A 121 -16.40 20.39 28.10
C GLN A 121 -15.75 19.00 28.27
N GLY A 122 -16.30 17.94 27.66
CA GLY A 122 -15.80 16.57 27.80
C GLY A 122 -16.15 15.87 29.13
N ARG A 123 -17.02 16.46 29.97
CA ARG A 123 -17.49 15.90 31.25
C ARG A 123 -18.63 14.92 31.01
N LEU A 124 -18.33 13.83 30.31
CA LEU A 124 -19.29 12.88 29.76
C LEU A 124 -20.15 12.18 30.84
N GLU A 125 -19.55 11.77 31.95
CA GLU A 125 -20.26 11.10 33.06
C GLU A 125 -21.30 12.03 33.69
N GLU A 126 -20.94 13.29 33.92
CA GLU A 126 -21.84 14.31 34.46
C GLU A 126 -22.95 14.65 33.46
N ALA A 127 -22.61 14.86 32.18
CA ALA A 127 -23.60 15.08 31.13
C ALA A 127 -24.61 13.91 31.07
N GLY A 128 -24.13 12.67 31.17
CA GLY A 128 -24.96 11.48 31.21
C GLY A 128 -25.85 11.37 32.46
N GLN A 129 -25.43 11.92 33.60
CA GLN A 129 -26.29 12.07 34.79
C GLN A 129 -27.39 13.10 34.56
N ILE A 130 -27.05 14.24 33.97
CA ILE A 130 -28.00 15.31 33.66
C ILE A 130 -29.06 14.85 32.66
N TYR A 131 -28.70 14.20 31.56
CA TYR A 131 -29.69 13.66 30.62
C TYR A 131 -30.58 12.58 31.23
N ARG A 132 -30.08 11.76 32.17
CA ARG A 132 -30.94 10.83 32.92
C ARG A 132 -31.97 11.55 33.79
N ARG A 133 -31.63 12.72 34.36
CA ARG A 133 -32.60 13.56 35.08
C ARG A 133 -33.69 14.08 34.14
N VAL A 134 -33.33 14.50 32.92
CA VAL A 134 -34.34 14.88 31.91
C VAL A 134 -35.31 13.72 31.67
N LEU A 135 -34.78 12.51 31.47
CA LEU A 135 -35.58 11.32 31.18
C LEU A 135 -36.39 10.80 32.38
N ALA A 136 -36.02 11.16 33.62
CA ALA A 136 -36.84 10.89 34.80
C ALA A 136 -38.09 11.78 34.85
N VAL A 137 -38.01 13.00 34.29
CA VAL A 137 -39.14 13.94 34.21
C VAL A 137 -39.97 13.71 32.95
N ARG A 138 -39.30 13.49 31.80
CA ARG A 138 -39.92 13.23 30.49
C ARG A 138 -39.29 11.97 29.86
N PRO A 139 -39.82 10.76 30.11
CA PRO A 139 -39.26 9.50 29.61
C PRO A 139 -39.12 9.40 28.09
N ASP A 140 -40.00 10.08 27.36
CA ASP A 140 -40.06 10.11 25.90
C ASP A 140 -39.48 11.40 25.30
N HIS A 141 -38.45 11.98 25.94
CA HIS A 141 -37.75 13.14 25.40
C HIS A 141 -36.70 12.71 24.36
N ALA A 142 -37.05 12.77 23.07
CA ALA A 142 -36.21 12.28 21.96
C ALA A 142 -34.78 12.86 21.95
N GLU A 143 -34.63 14.18 22.12
CA GLU A 143 -33.32 14.84 22.14
C GLU A 143 -32.44 14.35 23.30
N ALA A 144 -32.97 14.27 24.53
CA ALA A 144 -32.23 13.76 25.67
C ALA A 144 -31.87 12.27 25.53
N LEU A 145 -32.74 11.45 24.91
CA LEU A 145 -32.42 10.07 24.55
C LEU A 145 -31.28 9.99 23.53
N SER A 146 -31.30 10.83 22.50
CA SER A 146 -30.26 10.92 21.47
C SER A 146 -28.92 11.35 22.08
N ASN A 147 -28.91 12.43 22.85
CA ASN A 147 -27.70 12.94 23.50
C ASN A 147 -27.15 11.94 24.53
N LEU A 148 -28.00 11.28 25.34
CA LEU A 148 -27.57 10.20 26.23
C LEU A 148 -26.96 9.03 25.44
N GLY A 149 -27.49 8.74 24.25
CA GLY A 149 -26.93 7.75 23.33
C GLY A 149 -25.50 8.09 22.90
N LEU A 150 -25.27 9.34 22.49
CA LEU A 150 -23.93 9.85 22.12
C LEU A 150 -22.96 9.83 23.31
N ILE A 151 -23.40 10.28 24.49
CA ILE A 151 -22.59 10.24 25.73
C ILE A 151 -22.16 8.81 26.04
N ARG A 152 -23.10 7.85 26.00
CA ARG A 152 -22.80 6.45 26.27
C ARG A 152 -21.80 5.87 25.28
N GLN A 153 -21.81 6.31 24.02
CA GLN A 153 -20.76 5.92 23.07
C GLN A 153 -19.40 6.52 23.44
N GLY A 154 -19.34 7.79 23.84
CA GLY A 154 -18.10 8.44 24.29
C GLY A 154 -17.49 7.73 25.50
N LEU A 155 -18.34 7.16 26.36
CA LEU A 155 -17.97 6.32 27.51
C LEU A 155 -17.69 4.84 27.17
N GLY A 156 -17.68 4.46 25.88
CA GLY A 156 -17.46 3.07 25.45
C GLY A 156 -18.62 2.11 25.69
N MET A 157 -19.76 2.58 26.21
CA MET A 157 -20.97 1.77 26.46
C MET A 157 -21.82 1.61 25.19
N LEU A 158 -21.24 1.03 24.14
CA LEU A 158 -21.79 1.06 22.78
C LEU A 158 -23.23 0.52 22.69
N ASP A 159 -23.54 -0.64 23.29
CA ASP A 159 -24.88 -1.24 23.24
C ASP A 159 -25.94 -0.35 23.89
N ARG A 160 -25.60 0.25 25.03
CA ARG A 160 -26.48 1.18 25.72
C ARG A 160 -26.67 2.47 24.94
N GLY A 161 -25.67 2.88 24.15
CA GLY A 161 -25.74 4.01 23.25
C GLY A 161 -26.71 3.76 22.10
N VAL A 162 -26.57 2.63 21.40
CA VAL A 162 -27.48 2.20 20.33
C VAL A 162 -28.90 2.06 20.85
N ALA A 163 -29.10 1.41 22.00
CA ALA A 163 -30.44 1.25 22.59
C ALA A 163 -31.13 2.59 22.90
N ALA A 164 -30.37 3.59 23.38
CA ALA A 164 -30.91 4.93 23.62
C ALA A 164 -31.32 5.64 22.33
N LEU A 165 -30.51 5.52 21.26
CA LEU A 165 -30.82 6.08 19.94
C LEU A 165 -32.02 5.39 19.28
N CYS A 166 -32.15 4.07 19.40
CA CYS A 166 -33.34 3.35 18.95
C CYS A 166 -34.61 3.80 19.68
N ARG A 167 -34.53 4.05 21.00
CA ARG A 167 -35.64 4.65 21.76
C ARG A 167 -35.96 6.07 21.29
N ALA A 168 -34.94 6.90 21.08
CA ALA A 168 -35.12 8.26 20.55
C ALA A 168 -35.84 8.24 19.20
N LEU A 169 -35.47 7.29 18.34
CA LEU A 169 -36.09 7.08 17.04
C LEU A 169 -37.52 6.52 17.15
N ALA A 170 -37.83 5.70 18.15
CA ALA A 170 -39.21 5.25 18.38
C ALA A 170 -40.14 6.42 18.75
N VAL A 171 -39.62 7.43 19.47
CA VAL A 171 -40.35 8.67 19.77
C VAL A 171 -40.47 9.57 18.54
N GLN A 172 -39.39 9.72 17.75
CA GLN A 172 -39.37 10.53 16.53
C GLN A 172 -38.82 9.75 15.31
N PRO A 173 -39.64 8.92 14.64
CA PRO A 173 -39.18 7.99 13.60
C PRO A 173 -38.56 8.63 12.35
N GLY A 174 -38.91 9.89 12.08
CA GLY A 174 -38.45 10.68 10.94
C GLY A 174 -37.43 11.76 11.29
N ASN A 175 -36.73 11.66 12.43
CA ASN A 175 -35.69 12.63 12.76
C ASN A 175 -34.35 12.20 12.10
N PRO A 176 -33.86 12.94 11.08
CA PRO A 176 -32.65 12.56 10.35
C PRO A 176 -31.37 12.69 11.20
N ASP A 177 -31.35 13.57 12.21
CA ASP A 177 -30.21 13.75 13.10
C ASP A 177 -30.06 12.55 14.05
N ILE A 178 -31.17 12.01 14.55
CA ILE A 178 -31.18 10.76 15.34
C ILE A 178 -30.76 9.57 14.47
N LEU A 179 -31.24 9.47 13.23
CA LEU A 179 -30.85 8.42 12.29
C LEU A 179 -29.35 8.49 11.95
N HIS A 180 -28.81 9.68 11.75
CA HIS A 180 -27.38 9.89 11.52
C HIS A 180 -26.55 9.47 12.77
N ASN A 181 -26.97 9.88 13.97
CA ASN A 181 -26.31 9.47 15.22
C ASN A 181 -26.36 7.95 15.43
N LEU A 182 -27.47 7.31 15.05
CA LEU A 182 -27.60 5.84 15.07
C LEU A 182 -26.62 5.18 14.09
N ALA A 183 -26.45 5.74 12.88
CA ALA A 183 -25.48 5.23 11.92
C ALA A 183 -24.05 5.27 12.49
N LEU A 184 -23.65 6.40 13.10
CA LEU A 184 -22.35 6.52 13.76
C LEU A 184 -22.20 5.53 14.93
N ALA A 185 -23.27 5.29 15.69
CA ALA A 185 -23.30 4.32 16.79
C ALA A 185 -23.01 2.89 16.31
N LEU A 186 -23.72 2.49 15.25
CA LEU A 186 -23.64 1.16 14.67
C LEU A 186 -22.28 0.93 13.99
N ASP A 187 -21.71 1.98 13.39
CA ASP A 187 -20.36 1.94 12.83
C ASP A 187 -19.29 1.68 13.89
N LYS A 188 -19.37 2.34 15.05
CA LYS A 188 -18.47 2.06 16.20
C LYS A 188 -18.58 0.61 16.70
N GLN A 189 -19.73 -0.04 16.52
CA GLN A 189 -19.92 -1.47 16.78
C GLN A 189 -19.51 -2.39 15.62
N ARG A 190 -19.01 -1.82 14.51
CA ARG A 190 -18.70 -2.50 13.25
C ARG A 190 -19.91 -3.20 12.60
N ARG A 191 -21.13 -2.78 12.93
CA ARG A 191 -22.39 -3.25 12.31
C ARG A 191 -22.67 -2.48 11.00
N LEU A 192 -21.75 -2.60 10.05
CA LEU A 192 -21.66 -1.74 8.86
C LEU A 192 -22.92 -1.70 8.00
N VAL A 193 -23.59 -2.84 7.82
CA VAL A 193 -24.81 -2.93 6.99
C VAL A 193 -25.95 -2.13 7.61
N GLU A 194 -26.17 -2.28 8.92
CA GLU A 194 -27.21 -1.55 9.66
C GLU A 194 -26.87 -0.06 9.78
N ALA A 195 -25.59 0.27 9.98
CA ALA A 195 -25.12 1.65 9.96
C ALA A 195 -25.42 2.32 8.61
N ALA A 196 -25.10 1.65 7.49
CA ALA A 196 -25.34 2.18 6.16
C ALA A 196 -26.84 2.34 5.87
N ASP A 197 -27.69 1.47 6.42
CA ASP A 197 -29.14 1.60 6.30
C ASP A 197 -29.68 2.81 7.09
N ALA A 198 -29.23 2.99 8.34
CA ALA A 198 -29.58 4.16 9.14
C ALA A 198 -29.15 5.48 8.47
N ALA A 199 -27.93 5.54 7.93
CA ALA A 199 -27.45 6.71 7.19
C ALA A 199 -28.26 6.96 5.91
N ARG A 200 -28.61 5.90 5.16
CA ARG A 200 -29.47 6.00 3.97
C ARG A 200 -30.85 6.55 4.31
N ARG A 201 -31.44 6.11 5.43
CA ARG A 201 -32.72 6.62 5.93
C ARG A 201 -32.62 8.10 6.32
N ALA A 202 -31.54 8.51 6.98
CA ALA A 202 -31.30 9.92 7.30
C ALA A 202 -31.30 10.79 6.04
N VAL A 203 -30.57 10.37 4.99
CA VAL A 203 -30.51 11.06 3.70
C VAL A 203 -31.85 11.03 2.96
N ALA A 204 -32.62 9.94 3.06
CA ALA A 204 -33.94 9.86 2.44
C ALA A 204 -34.94 10.84 3.06
N VAL A 205 -34.85 11.07 4.37
CA VAL A 205 -35.68 12.03 5.11
C VAL A 205 -35.22 13.47 4.83
N ARG A 206 -33.91 13.72 4.82
CA ARG A 206 -33.30 15.04 4.57
C ARG A 206 -32.18 14.92 3.53
N PRO A 207 -32.47 15.08 2.22
CA PRO A 207 -31.48 14.92 1.15
C PRO A 207 -30.31 15.91 1.18
N ASP A 208 -30.48 17.06 1.83
CA ASP A 208 -29.47 18.10 2.05
C ASP A 208 -28.69 17.93 3.37
N HIS A 209 -28.80 16.77 4.03
CA HIS A 209 -28.00 16.43 5.23
C HIS A 209 -26.57 16.01 4.86
N ALA A 210 -25.65 16.98 4.80
CA ALA A 210 -24.29 16.78 4.33
C ALA A 210 -23.47 15.78 5.17
N GLU A 211 -23.62 15.79 6.50
CA GLU A 211 -22.93 14.89 7.42
C GLU A 211 -23.42 13.44 7.26
N ALA A 212 -24.74 13.24 7.10
CA ALA A 212 -25.32 11.93 6.81
C ALA A 212 -24.87 11.38 5.46
N LEU A 213 -24.78 12.22 4.42
CA LEU A 213 -24.23 11.84 3.11
C LEU A 213 -22.76 11.44 3.19
N SER A 214 -21.93 12.21 3.91
CA SER A 214 -20.52 11.89 4.11
C SER A 214 -20.34 10.55 4.84
N THR A 215 -21.14 10.33 5.89
CA THR A 215 -21.16 9.07 6.67
C THR A 215 -21.62 7.90 5.83
N LEU A 216 -22.69 8.05 5.05
CA LEU A 216 -23.16 7.04 4.11
C LEU A 216 -22.06 6.69 3.10
N GLY A 217 -21.35 7.70 2.58
CA GLY A 217 -20.20 7.50 1.69
C GLY A 217 -19.11 6.65 2.33
N THR A 218 -18.68 6.97 3.55
CA THR A 218 -17.68 6.18 4.29
C THR A 218 -18.14 4.74 4.49
N LEU A 219 -19.37 4.52 4.96
CA LEU A 219 -19.93 3.19 5.21
C LEU A 219 -20.05 2.37 3.92
N LEU A 220 -20.46 2.99 2.82
CA LEU A 220 -20.51 2.34 1.51
C LEU A 220 -19.12 1.93 1.03
N ARG A 221 -18.08 2.75 1.25
CA ARG A 221 -16.69 2.39 0.93
C ARG A 221 -16.25 1.18 1.74
N GLU A 222 -16.55 1.16 3.03
CA GLU A 222 -16.22 0.03 3.90
C GLU A 222 -16.98 -1.25 3.57
N LEU A 223 -18.14 -1.14 2.91
CA LEU A 223 -18.90 -2.26 2.35
C LEU A 223 -18.47 -2.61 0.91
N ASP A 224 -17.37 -2.04 0.42
CA ASP A 224 -16.84 -2.22 -0.96
C ASP A 224 -17.82 -1.77 -2.06
N ARG A 225 -18.77 -0.88 -1.73
CA ARG A 225 -19.70 -0.24 -2.66
C ARG A 225 -19.17 1.12 -3.11
N LEU A 226 -18.06 1.07 -3.86
CA LEU A 226 -17.23 2.24 -4.18
C LEU A 226 -17.95 3.29 -5.06
N ALA A 227 -18.66 2.88 -6.11
CA ALA A 227 -19.39 3.82 -6.98
C ALA A 227 -20.50 4.59 -6.21
N PRO A 228 -21.38 3.92 -5.45
CA PRO A 228 -22.33 4.60 -4.56
C PRO A 228 -21.64 5.49 -3.50
N SER A 229 -20.50 5.07 -2.96
CA SER A 229 -19.72 5.86 -2.00
C SER A 229 -19.25 7.19 -2.59
N ILE A 230 -18.66 7.16 -3.79
CA ILE A 230 -18.20 8.34 -4.52
C ILE A 230 -19.36 9.31 -4.78
N LEU A 231 -20.53 8.79 -5.17
CA LEU A 231 -21.71 9.62 -5.40
C LEU A 231 -22.17 10.34 -4.12
N ALA A 232 -22.27 9.61 -3.01
CA ALA A 232 -22.66 10.19 -1.72
C ALA A 232 -21.67 11.26 -1.25
N GLN A 233 -20.36 11.03 -1.40
CA GLN A 233 -19.32 12.00 -1.05
C GLN A 233 -19.36 13.24 -1.94
N ARG A 234 -19.56 13.08 -3.26
CA ARG A 234 -19.73 14.22 -4.18
C ARG A 234 -20.93 15.08 -3.80
N ASN A 235 -22.07 14.46 -3.46
CA ASN A 235 -23.25 15.18 -2.99
C ASN A 235 -22.99 15.92 -1.67
N ALA A 236 -22.31 15.29 -0.71
CA ALA A 236 -21.91 15.95 0.54
C ALA A 236 -21.02 17.18 0.28
N ILE A 237 -20.09 17.10 -0.68
CA ILE A 237 -19.20 18.20 -1.07
C ILE A 237 -19.95 19.34 -1.76
N LEU A 238 -20.99 19.05 -2.54
CA LEU A 238 -21.83 20.09 -3.16
C LEU A 238 -22.54 20.94 -2.10
N LEU A 239 -22.94 20.33 -0.98
CA LEU A 239 -23.62 21.01 0.12
C LEU A 239 -22.62 21.75 1.03
N ARG A 240 -21.48 21.12 1.34
CA ARG A 240 -20.43 21.65 2.22
C ARG A 240 -19.05 21.49 1.58
N PRO A 241 -18.62 22.42 0.70
CA PRO A 241 -17.38 22.31 -0.07
C PRO A 241 -16.10 22.53 0.74
N ASP A 242 -16.20 23.09 1.94
CA ASP A 242 -15.12 23.50 2.85
C ASP A 242 -14.75 22.40 3.87
N ARG A 243 -15.28 21.18 3.73
CA ARG A 243 -15.00 20.04 4.63
C ARG A 243 -13.86 19.19 4.10
N ALA A 244 -12.64 19.42 4.61
CA ALA A 244 -11.44 18.67 4.24
C ALA A 244 -11.58 17.15 4.43
N GLU A 245 -12.27 16.69 5.51
CA GLU A 245 -12.51 15.27 5.77
C GLU A 245 -13.31 14.60 4.65
N THR A 246 -14.36 15.26 4.15
CA THR A 246 -15.22 14.70 3.09
C THR A 246 -14.44 14.58 1.77
N LEU A 247 -13.57 15.54 1.46
CA LEU A 247 -12.69 15.49 0.29
C LEU A 247 -11.63 14.38 0.40
N ASN A 248 -11.06 14.18 1.59
CA ASN A 248 -10.17 13.04 1.86
C ASN A 248 -10.92 11.70 1.71
N ASN A 249 -12.16 11.60 2.21
CA ASN A 249 -12.96 10.39 2.05
C ASN A 249 -13.33 10.12 0.58
N LEU A 250 -13.59 11.18 -0.21
CA LEU A 250 -13.70 11.07 -1.67
C LEU A 250 -12.43 10.52 -2.31
N GLY A 251 -11.28 11.04 -1.92
CA GLY A 251 -9.99 10.53 -2.36
C GLY A 251 -9.83 9.03 -2.04
N ASN A 252 -10.20 8.61 -0.83
CA ASN A 252 -10.11 7.21 -0.41
C ASN A 252 -10.98 6.29 -1.27
N SER A 253 -12.23 6.66 -1.54
CA SER A 253 -13.12 5.87 -2.40
C SER A 253 -12.64 5.81 -3.84
N LEU A 254 -12.06 6.89 -4.35
CA LEU A 254 -11.47 6.95 -5.69
C LEU A 254 -10.20 6.09 -5.78
N HIS A 255 -9.35 6.12 -4.74
CA HIS A 255 -8.17 5.26 -4.61
C HIS A 255 -8.57 3.79 -4.61
N ASP A 256 -9.52 3.40 -3.75
CA ASP A 256 -10.02 2.02 -3.65
C ASP A 256 -10.63 1.53 -4.97
N LEU A 257 -11.12 2.45 -5.82
CA LEU A 257 -11.65 2.16 -7.16
C LEU A 257 -10.57 2.16 -8.26
N GLY A 258 -9.33 2.57 -7.94
CA GLY A 258 -8.22 2.68 -8.89
C GLY A 258 -8.18 3.97 -9.72
N ARG A 259 -9.02 4.97 -9.42
CA ARG A 259 -9.07 6.29 -10.10
C ARG A 259 -8.07 7.26 -9.46
N LEU A 260 -6.78 6.96 -9.61
CA LEU A 260 -5.70 7.59 -8.83
C LEU A 260 -5.56 9.11 -9.08
N ASP A 261 -5.67 9.59 -10.31
CA ASP A 261 -5.53 11.02 -10.62
C ASP A 261 -6.64 11.87 -9.98
N GLU A 262 -7.86 11.34 -9.96
CA GLU A 262 -8.98 11.99 -9.28
C GLU A 262 -8.83 11.91 -7.76
N ALA A 263 -8.29 10.80 -7.24
CA ALA A 263 -7.98 10.68 -5.81
C ALA A 263 -6.96 11.73 -5.38
N VAL A 264 -5.83 11.86 -6.10
CA VAL A 264 -4.79 12.86 -5.85
C VAL A 264 -5.35 14.28 -5.90
N THR A 265 -6.25 14.55 -6.85
CA THR A 265 -6.96 15.83 -6.95
C THR A 265 -7.85 16.10 -5.73
N ALA A 266 -8.62 15.10 -5.28
CA ALA A 266 -9.48 15.22 -4.11
C ALA A 266 -8.67 15.49 -2.83
N TYR A 267 -7.57 14.76 -2.61
CA TYR A 267 -6.66 15.02 -1.49
C TYR A 267 -5.99 16.40 -1.61
N GLY A 268 -5.61 16.82 -2.81
CA GLY A 268 -5.07 18.16 -3.07
C GLY A 268 -6.04 19.27 -2.64
N ARG A 269 -7.33 19.12 -2.93
CA ARG A 269 -8.38 20.04 -2.47
C ARG A 269 -8.54 20.01 -0.95
N ALA A 270 -8.50 18.83 -0.33
CA ALA A 270 -8.54 18.71 1.14
C ALA A 270 -7.38 19.47 1.80
N LEU A 271 -6.19 19.38 1.20
CA LEU A 271 -4.98 20.04 1.68
C LEU A 271 -4.94 21.54 1.40
N ALA A 272 -5.65 22.02 0.38
CA ALA A 272 -5.85 23.45 0.17
C ALA A 272 -6.71 24.09 1.26
N ILE A 273 -7.65 23.33 1.84
CA ILE A 273 -8.50 23.77 2.97
C ILE A 273 -7.75 23.63 4.29
N ARG A 274 -7.09 22.48 4.51
CA ARG A 274 -6.34 22.18 5.73
C ARG A 274 -4.93 21.66 5.39
N PRO A 275 -3.93 22.55 5.30
CA PRO A 275 -2.57 22.18 4.89
C PRO A 275 -1.85 21.17 5.79
N ASP A 276 -2.21 21.10 7.07
CA ASP A 276 -1.63 20.20 8.07
C ASP A 276 -2.38 18.87 8.22
N PHE A 277 -3.32 18.56 7.30
CA PHE A 277 -4.10 17.33 7.36
C PHE A 277 -3.26 16.07 7.04
N THR A 278 -2.61 15.51 8.06
CA THR A 278 -1.72 14.34 7.97
C THR A 278 -2.32 13.17 7.19
N GLY A 279 -3.59 12.85 7.42
CA GLY A 279 -4.29 11.76 6.70
C GLY A 279 -4.36 11.99 5.19
N ALA A 280 -4.64 13.22 4.75
CA ALA A 280 -4.72 13.55 3.33
C ALA A 280 -3.36 13.53 2.64
N HIS A 281 -2.29 13.98 3.31
CA HIS A 281 -0.91 13.83 2.79
C HIS A 281 -0.55 12.36 2.62
N TRP A 282 -0.76 11.55 3.66
CA TRP A 282 -0.50 10.12 3.61
C TRP A 282 -1.25 9.42 2.45
N ASN A 283 -2.56 9.63 2.35
CA ASN A 283 -3.37 8.99 1.31
C ASN A 283 -3.00 9.48 -0.11
N ARG A 284 -2.62 10.76 -0.26
CA ARG A 284 -2.10 11.31 -1.51
C ARG A 284 -0.75 10.69 -1.86
N ALA A 285 0.14 10.49 -0.89
CA ALA A 285 1.42 9.81 -1.07
C ALA A 285 1.20 8.40 -1.64
N LEU A 286 0.35 7.60 -1.00
CA LEU A 286 0.07 6.23 -1.45
C LEU A 286 -0.50 6.20 -2.87
N SER A 287 -1.37 7.15 -3.22
CA SER A 287 -1.95 7.24 -4.56
C SER A 287 -0.91 7.66 -5.62
N ARG A 288 -0.04 8.63 -5.30
CA ARG A 288 1.06 9.05 -6.17
C ARG A 288 2.07 7.94 -6.39
N LEU A 289 2.50 7.28 -5.31
CA LEU A 289 3.41 6.14 -5.36
C LEU A 289 2.80 4.97 -6.16
N LEU A 290 1.53 4.64 -5.95
CA LEU A 290 0.85 3.58 -6.70
C LEU A 290 0.73 3.92 -8.20
N GLY A 291 0.56 5.20 -8.52
CA GLY A 291 0.58 5.71 -9.89
C GLY A 291 1.97 5.81 -10.52
N GLY A 292 3.04 5.68 -9.73
CA GLY A 292 4.44 5.80 -10.18
C GLY A 292 5.01 7.22 -10.13
N ASP A 293 4.28 8.21 -9.60
CA ASP A 293 4.80 9.56 -9.31
C ASP A 293 5.62 9.52 -8.00
N TYR A 294 6.81 8.94 -8.09
CA TYR A 294 7.70 8.78 -6.95
C TYR A 294 8.27 10.12 -6.50
N SER A 295 8.64 10.98 -7.46
CA SER A 295 9.14 12.34 -7.21
C SER A 295 8.36 13.10 -6.14
N ARG A 296 7.03 13.19 -6.28
CA ARG A 296 6.13 13.88 -5.33
C ARG A 296 5.57 12.94 -4.27
N GLY A 297 5.45 11.65 -4.58
CA GLY A 297 4.94 10.64 -3.67
C GLY A 297 5.78 10.55 -2.40
N TRP A 298 7.11 10.57 -2.52
CA TRP A 298 8.01 10.49 -1.37
C TRP A 298 7.92 11.70 -0.43
N ASP A 299 7.73 12.91 -0.97
CA ASP A 299 7.58 14.11 -0.14
C ASP A 299 6.33 14.06 0.74
N ASP A 300 5.21 13.63 0.17
CA ASP A 300 3.98 13.42 0.95
C ASP A 300 4.13 12.25 1.93
N TYR A 301 4.90 11.22 1.56
CA TYR A 301 5.08 10.00 2.37
C TYR A 301 5.78 10.28 3.70
N GLU A 302 6.54 11.37 3.82
CA GLU A 302 7.17 11.80 5.08
C GLU A 302 6.12 12.20 6.15
N TRP A 303 4.89 12.54 5.75
CA TRP A 303 3.83 12.85 6.72
C TRP A 303 3.41 11.64 7.55
N ARG A 304 3.81 10.42 7.17
CA ARG A 304 3.67 9.23 8.03
C ARG A 304 4.32 9.41 9.40
N LEU A 305 5.41 10.18 9.47
CA LEU A 305 6.14 10.46 10.71
C LEU A 305 5.36 11.38 11.68
N ARG A 306 4.22 11.94 11.24
CA ARG A 306 3.31 12.76 12.05
C ARG A 306 2.04 12.00 12.47
N GLN A 307 1.89 10.74 12.08
CA GLN A 307 0.75 9.93 12.51
C GLN A 307 0.91 9.51 13.97
N GLU A 308 -0.19 9.51 14.72
CA GLU A 308 -0.21 9.00 16.09
C GLU A 308 0.29 7.55 16.14
N GLY A 309 1.14 7.23 17.11
CA GLY A 309 1.73 5.89 17.26
C GLY A 309 2.92 5.59 16.35
N VAL A 310 3.22 6.42 15.35
CA VAL A 310 4.46 6.34 14.57
C VAL A 310 5.55 7.10 15.34
N GLN A 311 6.11 6.47 16.39
CA GLN A 311 7.35 6.97 16.99
C GLN A 311 8.52 6.73 16.03
N ALA A 312 9.41 7.71 15.89
CA ALA A 312 10.75 7.44 15.38
C ALA A 312 11.38 6.36 16.27
N PRO A 313 11.75 5.18 15.75
CA PRO A 313 12.53 4.20 16.49
C PRO A 313 13.76 4.89 17.10
N GLY A 314 13.92 4.81 18.43
CA GLY A 314 15.01 5.44 19.19
C GLY A 314 14.76 6.87 19.73
N GLY A 315 13.58 7.46 19.50
CA GLY A 315 13.18 8.73 20.12
C GLY A 315 13.53 9.99 19.32
N PRO A 316 13.26 11.20 19.83
CA PRO A 316 13.69 12.44 19.18
C PRO A 316 15.21 12.54 19.27
N PHE A 317 15.89 12.31 18.14
CA PHE A 317 17.33 12.44 18.07
C PHE A 317 17.72 13.94 17.98
N PRO A 318 18.70 14.40 18.77
CA PRO A 318 19.27 15.74 18.60
C PRO A 318 20.10 15.86 17.32
N GLN A 319 20.59 14.75 16.78
CA GLN A 319 21.29 14.69 15.50
C GLN A 319 20.37 15.06 14.34
N PRO A 320 20.89 15.67 13.25
CA PRO A 320 20.09 16.04 12.09
C PRO A 320 19.52 14.81 11.35
N LEU A 321 18.31 14.98 10.83
CA LEU A 321 17.72 14.08 9.85
C LEU A 321 18.43 14.24 8.50
N TRP A 322 19.07 13.18 8.01
CA TRP A 322 19.69 13.15 6.69
C TRP A 322 18.63 12.97 5.60
N ARG A 323 18.63 13.86 4.59
CA ARG A 323 17.67 13.88 3.49
C ARG A 323 18.34 13.72 2.12
N GLY A 324 19.60 13.26 2.08
CA GLY A 324 20.33 13.01 0.84
C GLY A 324 21.32 14.11 0.44
N GLU A 325 21.66 15.01 1.37
CA GLU A 325 22.67 16.04 1.16
C GLU A 325 24.09 15.43 0.99
N GLU A 326 24.94 16.07 0.17
CA GLU A 326 26.35 15.71 -0.09
C GLU A 326 27.30 16.81 0.44
N PRO A 327 28.54 16.49 0.86
CA PRO A 327 29.13 15.15 0.97
C PRO A 327 28.78 14.45 2.30
N ALA A 328 28.47 13.16 2.20
CA ALA A 328 28.21 12.30 3.35
C ALA A 328 29.51 11.77 3.99
N ARG A 329 29.77 12.12 5.25
CA ARG A 329 30.85 11.54 6.07
C ARG A 329 30.36 11.39 7.51
N GLY A 330 30.86 10.37 8.20
CA GLY A 330 30.47 10.07 9.58
C GLY A 330 29.62 8.81 9.68
N THR A 331 28.85 8.72 10.77
CA THR A 331 27.99 7.58 11.09
C THR A 331 26.52 7.96 10.93
N LEU A 332 25.81 7.24 10.06
CA LEU A 332 24.37 7.38 9.84
C LEU A 332 23.62 6.31 10.62
N LEU A 333 22.69 6.71 11.48
CA LEU A 333 21.69 5.81 12.03
C LEU A 333 20.54 5.63 11.03
N VAL A 334 20.37 4.41 10.52
CA VAL A 334 19.18 4.01 9.77
C VAL A 334 18.28 3.21 10.70
N HIS A 335 17.05 3.64 10.92
CA HIS A 335 16.20 3.05 11.94
C HIS A 335 14.86 2.55 11.37
N ALA A 336 14.55 1.28 11.57
CA ALA A 336 13.39 0.63 10.98
C ALA A 336 12.09 0.94 11.75
N GLU A 337 11.15 1.62 11.09
CA GLU A 337 9.89 2.03 11.73
C GLU A 337 8.66 1.14 11.45
N GLN A 338 8.67 0.29 10.42
CA GLN A 338 7.50 -0.51 10.01
C GLN A 338 7.71 -2.03 10.17
N GLY A 339 6.99 -2.84 9.39
CA GLY A 339 6.96 -4.29 9.53
C GLY A 339 8.20 -4.99 8.97
N PHE A 340 8.22 -6.32 9.09
CA PHE A 340 9.34 -7.13 8.59
C PHE A 340 9.50 -7.05 7.07
N GLY A 341 8.40 -7.03 6.32
CA GLY A 341 8.44 -6.90 4.86
C GLY A 341 9.09 -5.59 4.41
N ASP A 342 8.73 -4.48 5.07
CA ASP A 342 9.31 -3.16 4.79
C ASP A 342 10.80 -3.13 5.12
N THR A 343 11.18 -3.73 6.26
CA THR A 343 12.59 -3.80 6.65
C THR A 343 13.41 -4.58 5.62
N ILE A 344 12.93 -5.76 5.22
CA ILE A 344 13.57 -6.61 4.19
C ILE A 344 13.64 -5.90 2.84
N GLN A 345 12.62 -5.13 2.46
CA GLN A 345 12.63 -4.44 1.19
C GLN A 345 13.59 -3.26 1.17
N PHE A 346 13.49 -2.36 2.16
CA PHE A 346 14.17 -1.06 2.14
C PHE A 346 15.61 -1.10 2.66
N ILE A 347 16.02 -2.18 3.33
CA ILE A 347 17.44 -2.36 3.71
C ILE A 347 18.39 -2.34 2.49
N ARG A 348 17.88 -2.57 1.28
CA ARG A 348 18.62 -2.43 0.01
C ARG A 348 19.29 -1.07 -0.19
N TYR A 349 18.83 -0.02 0.49
CA TYR A 349 19.44 1.30 0.41
C TYR A 349 20.67 1.44 1.31
N VAL A 350 20.88 0.54 2.28
CA VAL A 350 22.06 0.58 3.17
C VAL A 350 23.37 0.42 2.40
N PRO A 351 23.55 -0.57 1.50
CA PRO A 351 24.74 -0.61 0.65
C PRO A 351 24.96 0.67 -0.16
N ALA A 352 23.88 1.30 -0.64
CA ALA A 352 23.95 2.54 -1.39
C ALA A 352 24.34 3.75 -0.50
N ALA A 353 23.99 3.72 0.79
CA ALA A 353 24.43 4.73 1.76
C ALA A 353 25.92 4.54 2.12
N VAL A 354 26.37 3.29 2.28
CA VAL A 354 27.79 2.96 2.46
C VAL A 354 28.61 3.42 1.26
N ALA A 355 28.11 3.21 0.03
CA ALA A 355 28.75 3.67 -1.20
C ALA A 355 28.89 5.21 -1.28
N ARG A 356 28.07 5.96 -0.53
CA ARG A 356 28.16 7.42 -0.38
C ARG A 356 29.13 7.88 0.71
N GLY A 357 29.80 6.95 1.41
CA GLY A 357 30.80 7.27 2.43
C GLY A 357 30.30 7.23 3.88
N TRP A 358 29.06 6.82 4.12
CA TRP A 358 28.55 6.59 5.48
C TRP A 358 29.10 5.30 6.09
N ARG A 359 29.49 5.35 7.38
CA ARG A 359 29.37 4.19 8.26
C ARG A 359 27.90 4.11 8.69
N VAL A 360 27.28 2.95 8.66
CA VAL A 360 25.83 2.84 8.93
C VAL A 360 25.58 2.01 10.17
N VAL A 361 24.85 2.57 11.13
CA VAL A 361 24.22 1.81 12.22
C VAL A 361 22.79 1.53 11.80
N VAL A 362 22.37 0.27 11.76
CA VAL A 362 20.99 -0.12 11.46
C VAL A 362 20.31 -0.56 12.74
N GLU A 363 19.32 0.19 13.20
CA GLU A 363 18.40 -0.26 14.25
C GLU A 363 17.23 -1.02 13.60
N ALA A 364 17.07 -2.30 13.93
CA ALA A 364 16.03 -3.16 13.35
C ALA A 364 15.42 -4.12 14.39
N PRO A 365 14.23 -4.70 14.11
CA PRO A 365 13.66 -5.71 15.00
C PRO A 365 14.64 -6.87 15.27
N ARG A 366 14.81 -7.24 16.54
CA ARG A 366 15.74 -8.29 16.97
C ARG A 366 15.67 -9.58 16.12
N PRO A 367 14.47 -10.11 15.78
CA PRO A 367 14.38 -11.33 14.96
C PRO A 367 15.00 -11.23 13.56
N LEU A 368 15.22 -10.03 13.02
CA LEU A 368 15.75 -9.84 11.66
C LEU A 368 17.27 -9.70 11.62
N LEU A 369 17.95 -9.43 12.75
CA LEU A 369 19.36 -9.02 12.74
C LEU A 369 20.28 -10.04 12.06
N ARG A 370 20.09 -11.34 12.32
CA ARG A 370 20.88 -12.40 11.68
C ARG A 370 20.70 -12.45 10.16
N LEU A 371 19.48 -12.23 9.68
CA LEU A 371 19.19 -12.18 8.24
C LEU A 371 19.87 -10.95 7.61
N LEU A 372 19.73 -9.78 8.25
CA LEU A 372 20.32 -8.53 7.76
C LEU A 372 21.86 -8.54 7.80
N GLY A 373 22.48 -9.42 8.58
CA GLY A 373 23.93 -9.62 8.59
C GLY A 373 24.52 -10.10 7.26
N SER A 374 23.68 -10.56 6.33
CA SER A 374 24.08 -11.02 5.00
C SER A 374 24.14 -9.92 3.93
N LEU A 375 23.98 -8.65 4.31
CA LEU A 375 24.07 -7.52 3.37
C LEU A 375 25.44 -7.49 2.66
N PRO A 376 25.48 -7.20 1.35
CA PRO A 376 26.73 -7.16 0.57
C PRO A 376 27.46 -5.83 0.79
N VAL A 377 28.01 -5.63 1.98
CA VAL A 377 28.76 -4.44 2.39
C VAL A 377 30.15 -4.81 2.89
N PRO A 378 31.16 -3.94 2.75
CA PRO A 378 32.48 -4.21 3.30
C PRO A 378 32.44 -4.35 4.82
N GLU A 379 33.29 -5.22 5.37
CA GLU A 379 33.36 -5.48 6.81
C GLU A 379 33.56 -4.18 7.61
N GLY A 380 32.90 -4.07 8.77
CA GLY A 380 33.00 -2.92 9.67
C GLY A 380 32.30 -1.63 9.20
N HIS A 381 31.64 -1.62 8.04
CA HIS A 381 30.89 -0.46 7.55
C HIS A 381 29.44 -0.42 8.01
N VAL A 382 28.89 -1.56 8.42
CA VAL A 382 27.52 -1.67 8.95
C VAL A 382 27.55 -2.32 10.33
N THR A 383 26.90 -1.68 11.30
CA THR A 383 26.64 -2.21 12.64
C THR A 383 25.15 -2.43 12.80
N LEU A 384 24.72 -3.64 13.15
CA LEU A 384 23.32 -3.97 13.38
C LEU A 384 23.00 -3.89 14.88
N VAL A 385 21.92 -3.21 15.24
CA VAL A 385 21.47 -3.01 16.63
C VAL A 385 20.00 -3.41 16.73
N ALA A 386 19.64 -4.12 17.80
CA ALA A 386 18.24 -4.45 18.03
C ALA A 386 17.46 -3.20 18.46
N LYS A 387 16.24 -3.07 17.96
CA LYS A 387 15.32 -2.01 18.40
C LYS A 387 15.15 -2.04 19.93
N GLY A 388 15.43 -0.90 20.56
CA GLY A 388 15.37 -0.73 22.02
C GLY A 388 16.68 -1.01 22.77
N ASP A 389 17.72 -1.54 22.10
CA ASP A 389 19.06 -1.65 22.68
C ASP A 389 19.78 -0.28 22.61
N PRO A 390 20.80 -0.04 23.46
CA PRO A 390 21.59 1.19 23.40
C PRO A 390 22.24 1.41 22.03
N LEU A 391 22.02 2.60 21.47
CA LEU A 391 22.58 2.98 20.17
C LEU A 391 24.04 3.46 20.33
N PRO A 392 24.98 3.00 19.48
CA PRO A 392 26.30 3.60 19.35
C PRO A 392 26.22 5.08 18.94
N PRO A 393 27.28 5.89 19.14
CA PRO A 393 27.30 7.26 18.65
C PRO A 393 27.08 7.35 17.13
N PHE A 394 26.29 8.33 16.70
CA PHE A 394 26.03 8.64 15.30
C PHE A 394 25.96 10.16 15.08
N ASP A 395 26.18 10.59 13.84
CA ASP A 395 26.28 12.00 13.42
C ASP A 395 24.99 12.50 12.75
N ALA A 396 24.25 11.60 12.09
CA ALA A 396 22.97 11.88 11.46
C ALA A 396 22.06 10.65 11.55
N HIS A 397 20.76 10.82 11.32
CA HIS A 397 19.82 9.70 11.28
C HIS A 397 18.88 9.76 10.08
N CYS A 398 18.30 8.63 9.69
CA CYS A 398 17.30 8.53 8.62
C CYS A 398 16.34 7.36 8.91
N PRO A 399 15.01 7.60 8.93
CA PRO A 399 14.04 6.51 8.92
C PRO A 399 14.25 5.63 7.70
N LEU A 400 14.13 4.31 7.86
CA LEU A 400 14.44 3.37 6.80
C LEU A 400 13.61 3.62 5.53
N LEU A 401 12.33 3.98 5.68
CA LEU A 401 11.46 4.28 4.54
C LEU A 401 11.57 5.72 4.03
N SER A 402 12.44 6.55 4.62
CA SER A 402 12.83 7.87 4.09
C SER A 402 14.05 7.78 3.17
N LEU A 403 14.77 6.64 3.14
CA LEU A 403 15.89 6.43 2.22
C LEU A 403 15.50 6.60 0.74
N PRO A 404 14.37 6.08 0.24
CA PRO A 404 13.98 6.33 -1.16
C PRO A 404 13.92 7.81 -1.51
N ARG A 405 13.42 8.64 -0.59
CA ARG A 405 13.37 10.10 -0.72
C ARG A 405 14.78 10.71 -0.73
N ALA A 406 15.62 10.31 0.22
CA ALA A 406 17.01 10.79 0.30
C ALA A 406 17.82 10.47 -0.96
N PHE A 407 17.53 9.33 -1.58
CA PHE A 407 18.17 8.90 -2.83
C PHE A 407 17.48 9.46 -4.08
N ARG A 408 16.40 10.25 -3.94
CA ARG A 408 15.56 10.75 -5.04
C ARG A 408 15.15 9.62 -6.00
N THR A 409 14.65 8.54 -5.39
CA THR A 409 14.33 7.32 -6.12
C THR A 409 13.12 7.55 -7.02
N GLU A 410 13.31 7.29 -8.31
CA GLU A 410 12.26 7.16 -9.32
C GLU A 410 12.08 5.68 -9.65
N VAL A 411 10.98 5.32 -10.33
CA VAL A 411 10.72 3.92 -10.75
C VAL A 411 11.92 3.32 -11.51
N ALA A 412 12.61 4.12 -12.31
CA ALA A 412 13.78 3.68 -13.09
C ALA A 412 15.09 3.61 -12.28
N THR A 413 15.16 4.23 -11.09
CA THR A 413 16.38 4.32 -10.28
C THR A 413 16.29 3.55 -8.96
N ILE A 414 15.22 2.76 -8.77
CA ILE A 414 15.13 1.80 -7.66
C ILE A 414 16.40 0.93 -7.63
N PRO A 415 17.09 0.82 -6.48
CA PRO A 415 18.23 -0.08 -6.33
C PRO A 415 17.77 -1.54 -6.50
N ALA A 416 17.86 -2.05 -7.72
CA ALA A 416 17.44 -3.40 -8.09
C ALA A 416 18.54 -4.49 -8.16
N PRO A 417 19.85 -4.26 -7.86
CA PRO A 417 20.81 -5.35 -7.74
C PRO A 417 20.34 -6.39 -6.71
N ILE A 418 20.33 -7.66 -7.13
CA ILE A 418 19.95 -8.82 -6.35
C ILE A 418 20.96 -9.96 -6.59
N PRO A 419 21.18 -10.85 -5.60
CA PRO A 419 20.64 -10.79 -4.25
C PRO A 419 21.30 -9.69 -3.40
N TYR A 420 20.56 -9.13 -2.44
CA TYR A 420 21.12 -8.24 -1.41
C TYR A 420 20.93 -8.80 0.02
N LEU A 421 20.32 -9.98 0.14
CA LEU A 421 20.33 -10.81 1.34
C LEU A 421 20.72 -12.24 0.93
N GLY A 422 21.32 -12.98 1.85
CA GLY A 422 21.77 -14.35 1.65
C GLY A 422 21.11 -15.32 2.64
N ALA A 423 21.00 -16.59 2.22
CA ALA A 423 20.62 -17.69 3.09
C ALA A 423 21.88 -18.34 3.68
N ASP A 424 21.79 -18.82 4.93
CA ASP A 424 22.86 -19.57 5.60
C ASP A 424 23.13 -20.91 4.86
N PRO A 425 24.36 -21.12 4.32
CA PRO A 425 24.69 -22.32 3.55
C PRO A 425 24.48 -23.65 4.30
N GLU A 426 24.72 -23.68 5.61
CA GLU A 426 24.54 -24.89 6.41
C GLU A 426 23.06 -25.24 6.55
N ARG A 427 22.21 -24.22 6.77
CA ARG A 427 20.75 -24.38 6.80
C ARG A 427 20.22 -24.78 5.43
N VAL A 428 20.74 -24.21 4.35
CA VAL A 428 20.37 -24.59 2.98
C VAL A 428 20.63 -26.08 2.76
N ALA A 429 21.82 -26.57 3.11
CA ALA A 429 22.15 -27.98 2.97
C ALA A 429 21.27 -28.89 3.86
N ALA A 430 20.93 -28.45 5.08
CA ALA A 430 20.05 -29.18 5.98
C ALA A 430 18.61 -29.28 5.45
N TRP A 431 18.06 -28.18 4.96
CA TRP A 431 16.70 -28.14 4.42
C TRP A 431 16.57 -28.82 3.07
N GLU A 432 17.59 -28.76 2.22
CA GLU A 432 17.58 -29.47 0.93
C GLU A 432 17.39 -30.99 1.10
N ARG A 433 17.95 -31.57 2.16
CA ARG A 433 17.73 -33.00 2.51
C ARG A 433 16.30 -33.32 2.96
N ARG A 434 15.57 -32.32 3.47
CA ARG A 434 14.19 -32.46 3.96
C ARG A 434 13.15 -32.14 2.89
N LEU A 435 13.53 -31.42 1.84
CA LEU A 435 12.63 -31.07 0.75
C LEU A 435 12.19 -32.32 -0.03
N PRO A 436 10.95 -32.36 -0.53
CA PRO A 436 10.44 -33.51 -1.27
C PRO A 436 11.32 -33.76 -2.50
N PRO A 437 11.67 -35.01 -2.83
CA PRO A 437 12.49 -35.29 -4.00
C PRO A 437 11.80 -34.83 -5.29
N ARG A 438 12.61 -34.36 -6.25
CA ARG A 438 12.09 -33.94 -7.57
C ARG A 438 11.55 -35.16 -8.29
N THR A 439 10.29 -35.08 -8.73
CA THR A 439 9.65 -36.19 -9.46
C THR A 439 10.08 -36.12 -10.92
N MET A 440 10.60 -37.21 -11.48
CA MET A 440 10.92 -37.26 -12.91
C MET A 440 9.63 -37.42 -13.72
N VAL A 441 9.46 -36.60 -14.75
CA VAL A 441 8.33 -36.65 -15.67
C VAL A 441 8.84 -36.99 -17.06
N THR A 442 8.24 -37.96 -17.73
CA THR A 442 8.46 -38.19 -19.16
C THR A 442 7.60 -37.22 -19.95
N ALA A 443 8.19 -36.46 -20.88
CA ALA A 443 7.41 -35.62 -21.79
C ALA A 443 6.43 -36.50 -22.57
N ALA A 444 5.16 -36.08 -22.65
CA ALA A 444 4.15 -36.82 -23.40
C ALA A 444 4.60 -37.02 -24.86
N GLN A 445 4.32 -38.19 -25.42
CA GLN A 445 4.73 -38.62 -26.76
C GLN A 445 4.46 -37.53 -27.80
N GLY A 446 5.52 -36.88 -28.30
CA GLY A 446 5.50 -36.27 -29.62
C GLY A 446 5.34 -37.36 -30.68
N ARG A 447 4.76 -37.00 -31.83
CA ARG A 447 4.53 -37.89 -32.99
C ARG A 447 5.70 -38.86 -33.20
N GLU A 448 5.36 -40.15 -33.18
CA GLU A 448 6.17 -41.33 -33.53
C GLU A 448 7.70 -41.17 -33.38
N GLY A 449 8.22 -41.64 -32.23
CA GLY A 449 9.60 -42.15 -32.15
C GLY A 449 10.65 -41.26 -31.48
N GLN A 450 10.38 -39.99 -31.18
CA GLN A 450 11.31 -39.13 -30.42
C GLN A 450 10.75 -38.87 -29.01
N GLY A 451 11.04 -39.79 -28.09
CA GLY A 451 10.74 -39.61 -26.68
C GLY A 451 11.55 -38.45 -26.09
N GLY A 452 10.88 -37.42 -25.57
CA GLY A 452 11.56 -36.38 -24.79
C GLY A 452 12.14 -36.99 -23.52
N GLY A 453 13.42 -36.72 -23.25
CA GLY A 453 14.13 -37.23 -22.08
C GLY A 453 13.43 -36.91 -20.75
N PRO A 454 13.74 -37.65 -19.67
CA PRO A 454 13.09 -37.45 -18.38
C PRO A 454 13.42 -36.06 -17.81
N LEU A 455 12.39 -35.30 -17.45
CA LEU A 455 12.49 -33.95 -16.90
C LEU A 455 12.31 -33.97 -15.40
N ALA A 456 13.24 -33.33 -14.68
CA ALA A 456 13.08 -33.09 -13.26
C ALA A 456 11.90 -32.14 -13.01
N GLY A 457 10.94 -32.62 -12.22
CA GLY A 457 9.80 -31.86 -11.73
C GLY A 457 10.20 -30.65 -10.88
N LEU A 458 9.25 -29.73 -10.72
CA LEU A 458 9.47 -28.45 -10.03
C LEU A 458 8.96 -28.49 -8.60
N ARG A 459 9.69 -27.84 -7.69
CA ARG A 459 9.26 -27.53 -6.33
C ARG A 459 8.83 -26.07 -6.28
N VAL A 460 7.58 -25.83 -5.91
CA VAL A 460 7.00 -24.49 -5.83
C VAL A 460 6.63 -24.18 -4.38
N GLY A 461 7.26 -23.16 -3.81
CA GLY A 461 6.89 -22.64 -2.50
C GLY A 461 5.60 -21.83 -2.59
N ILE A 462 4.69 -22.02 -1.64
CA ILE A 462 3.41 -21.30 -1.62
C ILE A 462 3.12 -20.63 -0.28
N VAL A 463 2.55 -19.44 -0.37
CA VAL A 463 2.01 -18.65 0.76
C VAL A 463 0.75 -17.97 0.28
N TRP A 464 -0.34 -18.14 1.01
CA TRP A 464 -1.67 -17.75 0.54
C TRP A 464 -2.33 -16.70 1.44
N GLN A 465 -1.93 -16.60 2.70
CA GLN A 465 -2.63 -15.77 3.68
C GLN A 465 -1.67 -14.93 4.54
N GLY A 466 -2.00 -13.63 4.70
CA GLY A 466 -1.35 -12.75 5.67
C GLY A 466 -2.03 -12.78 7.04
N ASN A 467 -1.80 -11.74 7.85
CA ASN A 467 -2.51 -11.58 9.11
C ASN A 467 -3.92 -10.99 8.85
N PRO A 468 -5.01 -11.74 9.06
CA PRO A 468 -6.37 -11.25 8.78
C PRO A 468 -6.80 -10.09 9.67
N GLN A 469 -6.10 -9.84 10.79
CA GLN A 469 -6.37 -8.71 11.68
C GLN A 469 -5.74 -7.41 11.16
N ALA A 470 -4.79 -7.48 10.22
CA ALA A 470 -4.16 -6.30 9.66
C ALA A 470 -5.05 -5.71 8.54
N ALA A 471 -5.35 -4.41 8.61
CA ALA A 471 -6.20 -3.74 7.62
C ALA A 471 -5.69 -3.91 6.17
N VAL A 472 -4.37 -3.97 5.99
CA VAL A 472 -3.72 -4.18 4.68
C VAL A 472 -4.02 -5.56 4.06
N ASP A 473 -4.40 -6.55 4.88
CA ASP A 473 -4.70 -7.91 4.40
C ASP A 473 -6.08 -8.03 3.75
N ARG A 474 -6.95 -7.02 3.93
CA ARG A 474 -8.29 -7.00 3.34
C ARG A 474 -8.20 -7.12 1.81
N GLY A 475 -8.78 -8.22 1.31
CA GLY A 475 -8.78 -8.57 -0.11
C GLY A 475 -7.43 -9.02 -0.67
N ARG A 476 -6.39 -9.16 0.17
CA ARG A 476 -5.02 -9.55 -0.23
C ARG A 476 -4.79 -11.06 -0.13
N SER A 477 -5.35 -11.68 0.89
CA SER A 477 -5.26 -13.13 1.10
C SER A 477 -6.06 -13.91 0.06
N VAL A 478 -5.52 -15.05 -0.35
CA VAL A 478 -6.06 -15.95 -1.36
C VAL A 478 -6.48 -17.25 -0.66
N PRO A 479 -7.68 -17.80 -0.94
CA PRO A 479 -8.02 -19.13 -0.48
C PRO A 479 -7.06 -20.19 -1.05
N LEU A 480 -6.52 -21.09 -0.21
CA LEU A 480 -5.55 -22.10 -0.62
C LEU A 480 -6.06 -22.99 -1.77
N ALA A 481 -7.38 -23.23 -1.83
CA ALA A 481 -8.02 -23.98 -2.91
C ALA A 481 -7.77 -23.39 -4.31
N GLU A 482 -7.51 -22.09 -4.43
CA GLU A 482 -7.23 -21.42 -5.71
C GLU A 482 -5.87 -21.86 -6.30
N PHE A 483 -4.98 -22.46 -5.52
CA PHE A 483 -3.71 -23.02 -5.99
C PHE A 483 -3.88 -24.39 -6.66
N ALA A 484 -5.07 -25.00 -6.63
CA ALA A 484 -5.33 -26.32 -7.21
C ALA A 484 -4.92 -26.48 -8.70
N PRO A 485 -5.07 -25.48 -9.59
CA PRO A 485 -4.58 -25.57 -10.97
C PRO A 485 -3.07 -25.81 -11.05
N LEU A 486 -2.26 -25.25 -10.15
CA LEU A 486 -0.82 -25.51 -10.09
C LEU A 486 -0.53 -26.93 -9.63
N ALA A 487 -1.26 -27.42 -8.63
CA ALA A 487 -1.10 -28.77 -8.09
C ALA A 487 -1.38 -29.89 -9.12
N ARG A 488 -2.20 -29.60 -10.14
CA ARG A 488 -2.55 -30.53 -11.22
C ARG A 488 -1.47 -30.67 -12.29
N ILE A 489 -0.46 -29.79 -12.30
CA ILE A 489 0.63 -29.86 -13.29
C ILE A 489 1.50 -31.09 -12.98
N PRO A 490 1.66 -32.04 -13.93
CA PRO A 490 2.47 -33.23 -13.71
C PRO A 490 3.92 -32.88 -13.34
N GLY A 491 4.44 -33.53 -12.29
CA GLY A 491 5.80 -33.29 -11.76
C GLY A 491 5.95 -32.07 -10.86
N LEU A 492 4.88 -31.29 -10.65
CA LEU A 492 4.92 -30.16 -9.72
C LEU A 492 4.69 -30.64 -8.29
N ARG A 493 5.46 -30.10 -7.35
CA ARG A 493 5.30 -30.29 -5.90
C ARG A 493 5.12 -28.94 -5.21
N LEU A 494 3.99 -28.75 -4.55
CA LEU A 494 3.73 -27.57 -3.72
C LEU A 494 4.36 -27.77 -2.35
N VAL A 495 5.09 -26.77 -1.86
CA VAL A 495 5.73 -26.75 -0.54
C VAL A 495 5.19 -25.54 0.22
N SER A 496 4.57 -25.77 1.38
CA SER A 496 4.05 -24.69 2.21
C SER A 496 5.18 -23.92 2.87
N LEU A 497 5.24 -22.62 2.59
CA LEU A 497 6.03 -21.65 3.37
C LEU A 497 5.13 -20.83 4.32
N GLN A 498 3.84 -21.15 4.37
CA GLN A 498 2.86 -20.45 5.20
C GLN A 498 3.18 -20.66 6.68
N LYS A 499 3.01 -19.59 7.46
CA LYS A 499 3.10 -19.63 8.93
C LYS A 499 1.86 -18.99 9.53
N ASN A 500 1.52 -19.40 10.75
CA ASN A 500 0.46 -18.84 11.58
C ASN A 500 -0.93 -18.99 10.94
N HIS A 501 -1.45 -17.95 10.28
CA HIS A 501 -2.81 -17.89 9.76
C HIS A 501 -2.95 -18.63 8.43
N GLY A 502 -4.12 -19.24 8.20
CA GLY A 502 -4.43 -19.95 6.97
C GLY A 502 -3.99 -21.41 6.96
N LEU A 503 -3.21 -21.86 7.95
CA LEU A 503 -2.76 -23.26 8.08
C LEU A 503 -3.95 -24.22 8.24
N GLU A 504 -5.05 -23.77 8.84
CA GLU A 504 -6.30 -24.53 8.97
C GLU A 504 -6.92 -24.93 7.61
N GLN A 505 -6.52 -24.27 6.51
CA GLN A 505 -6.99 -24.62 5.17
C GLN A 505 -6.33 -25.90 4.63
N LEU A 506 -5.21 -26.35 5.21
CA LEU A 506 -4.55 -27.60 4.84
C LEU A 506 -5.39 -28.84 5.17
N ASP A 507 -6.33 -28.74 6.11
CA ASP A 507 -7.25 -29.83 6.48
C ASP A 507 -8.37 -30.03 5.44
N ARG A 508 -8.52 -29.10 4.49
CA ARG A 508 -9.64 -29.05 3.51
C ARG A 508 -9.14 -28.82 2.09
N LEU A 509 -8.08 -29.52 1.71
CA LEU A 509 -7.54 -29.43 0.35
C LEU A 509 -8.52 -30.03 -0.68
N PRO A 510 -8.66 -29.40 -1.87
CA PRO A 510 -9.41 -29.99 -2.98
C PRO A 510 -8.87 -31.36 -3.40
N ASP A 511 -9.73 -32.21 -3.95
CA ASP A 511 -9.35 -33.54 -4.42
C ASP A 511 -8.16 -33.49 -5.41
N GLY A 512 -7.15 -34.33 -5.14
CA GLY A 512 -5.93 -34.44 -5.94
C GLY A 512 -4.87 -33.37 -5.66
N MET A 513 -5.17 -32.33 -4.86
CA MET A 513 -4.18 -31.36 -4.43
C MET A 513 -3.36 -31.90 -3.26
N ARG A 514 -2.02 -31.81 -3.35
CA ARG A 514 -1.10 -32.16 -2.27
C ARG A 514 -0.14 -31.01 -2.01
N VAL A 515 0.04 -30.69 -0.73
CA VAL A 515 0.97 -29.66 -0.25
C VAL A 515 1.90 -30.29 0.78
N THR A 516 3.21 -30.15 0.57
CA THR A 516 4.22 -30.60 1.53
C THR A 516 4.36 -29.57 2.65
N VAL A 517 4.19 -30.02 3.90
CA VAL A 517 4.40 -29.21 5.11
C VAL A 517 5.77 -29.55 5.71
N LEU A 518 6.52 -28.53 6.13
CA LEU A 518 7.93 -28.65 6.50
C LEU A 518 8.17 -29.07 7.96
N GLY A 519 7.11 -29.15 8.77
CA GLY A 519 7.15 -29.53 10.18
C GLY A 519 7.06 -28.33 11.14
N PRO A 520 6.89 -28.59 12.45
CA PRO A 520 6.69 -27.54 13.47
C PRO A 520 7.98 -26.78 13.82
N ASP A 521 9.15 -27.32 13.48
CA ASP A 521 10.45 -26.70 13.69
C ASP A 521 10.83 -25.70 12.59
N PHE A 522 10.09 -25.68 11.47
CA PHE A 522 10.33 -24.76 10.36
C PHE A 522 10.21 -23.30 10.80
N ASP A 523 11.35 -22.61 10.86
CA ASP A 523 11.45 -21.20 11.22
C ASP A 523 10.84 -20.94 12.62
N GLY A 524 10.95 -21.93 13.53
CA GLY A 524 10.41 -21.90 14.89
C GLY A 524 11.32 -21.27 15.94
N GLY A 525 12.52 -20.80 15.52
CA GLY A 525 13.48 -20.14 16.39
C GLY A 525 13.14 -18.67 16.72
N PRO A 526 13.96 -18.01 17.56
CA PRO A 526 13.78 -16.60 17.91
C PRO A 526 14.12 -15.65 16.74
N ASP A 527 14.93 -16.11 15.78
CA ASP A 527 15.26 -15.40 14.55
C ASP A 527 14.22 -15.70 13.47
N ALA A 528 13.76 -14.65 12.79
CA ALA A 528 12.75 -14.76 11.76
C ALA A 528 13.38 -15.03 10.38
N PHE A 529 12.73 -15.88 9.60
CA PHE A 529 12.99 -16.14 8.18
C PHE A 529 14.31 -16.83 7.82
N LEU A 530 15.14 -17.25 8.77
CA LEU A 530 16.40 -17.92 8.45
C LEU A 530 16.16 -19.27 7.75
N ASP A 531 15.23 -20.07 8.27
CA ASP A 531 14.88 -21.35 7.66
C ASP A 531 14.04 -21.12 6.39
N THR A 532 13.19 -20.09 6.40
CA THR A 532 12.42 -19.70 5.22
C THR A 532 13.34 -19.35 4.04
N ALA A 533 14.38 -18.55 4.28
CA ALA A 533 15.37 -18.19 3.26
C ALA A 533 16.17 -19.39 2.77
N ALA A 534 16.56 -20.29 3.67
CA ALA A 534 17.24 -21.53 3.33
C ALA A 534 16.39 -22.42 2.42
N VAL A 535 15.12 -22.65 2.80
CA VAL A 535 14.17 -23.44 2.02
C VAL A 535 13.94 -22.83 0.63
N MET A 536 13.77 -21.50 0.53
CA MET A 536 13.59 -20.80 -0.75
C MET A 536 14.71 -21.06 -1.76
N THR A 537 15.93 -21.38 -1.30
CA THR A 537 17.07 -21.70 -2.17
C THR A 537 16.89 -23.04 -2.89
N GLY A 538 16.21 -24.02 -2.25
CA GLY A 538 15.91 -25.34 -2.81
C GLY A 538 14.63 -25.40 -3.66
N LEU A 539 13.90 -24.29 -3.78
CA LEU A 539 12.67 -24.15 -4.57
C LEU A 539 12.94 -23.51 -5.93
N ASP A 540 12.20 -23.90 -6.97
CA ASP A 540 12.34 -23.35 -8.33
C ASP A 540 11.54 -22.08 -8.55
N LEU A 541 10.44 -21.93 -7.82
CA LEU A 541 9.52 -20.81 -7.90
C LEU A 541 8.85 -20.61 -6.55
N ILE A 542 8.61 -19.36 -6.18
CA ILE A 542 7.74 -18.99 -5.06
C ILE A 542 6.47 -18.37 -5.65
N VAL A 543 5.30 -18.91 -5.33
CA VAL A 543 4.00 -18.31 -5.65
C VAL A 543 3.39 -17.80 -4.36
N THR A 544 3.24 -16.49 -4.22
CA THR A 544 2.80 -15.87 -2.97
C THR A 544 1.82 -14.73 -3.22
N THR A 545 1.13 -14.32 -2.17
CA THR A 545 0.49 -13.00 -2.07
C THR A 545 1.49 -11.96 -1.54
N ASP A 546 1.10 -10.69 -1.50
CA ASP A 546 1.88 -9.50 -1.10
C ASP A 546 2.36 -9.50 0.37
N THR A 547 3.04 -10.55 0.84
CA THR A 547 3.54 -10.70 2.22
C THR A 547 5.04 -10.44 2.33
N ALA A 548 5.59 -10.49 3.55
CA ALA A 548 7.04 -10.43 3.76
C ALA A 548 7.82 -11.50 2.96
N ILE A 549 7.16 -12.60 2.61
CA ILE A 549 7.70 -13.70 1.79
C ILE A 549 8.01 -13.23 0.37
N ALA A 550 7.17 -12.35 -0.19
CA ALA A 550 7.39 -11.73 -1.50
C ALA A 550 8.70 -10.93 -1.50
N HIS A 551 8.90 -10.12 -0.46
CA HIS A 551 10.09 -9.29 -0.28
C HIS A 551 11.35 -10.11 0.01
N LEU A 552 11.24 -11.14 0.85
CA LEU A 552 12.35 -12.03 1.17
C LEU A 552 12.83 -12.80 -0.06
N ALA A 553 11.91 -13.45 -0.79
CA ALA A 553 12.25 -14.19 -1.99
C ALA A 553 12.87 -13.28 -3.07
N GLY A 554 12.34 -12.06 -3.23
CA GLY A 554 12.92 -11.04 -4.09
C GLY A 554 14.32 -10.58 -3.65
N ALA A 555 14.54 -10.38 -2.35
CA ALA A 555 15.84 -10.00 -1.79
C ALA A 555 16.92 -11.08 -1.98
N LEU A 556 16.52 -12.35 -1.93
CA LEU A 556 17.34 -13.52 -2.21
C LEU A 556 17.54 -13.78 -3.72
N GLY A 557 16.95 -12.96 -4.60
CA GLY A 557 17.02 -13.13 -6.04
C GLY A 557 16.35 -14.41 -6.56
N ARG A 558 15.35 -14.93 -5.85
CA ARG A 558 14.61 -16.12 -6.27
C ARG A 558 13.55 -15.76 -7.31
N PRO A 559 13.16 -16.68 -8.21
CA PRO A 559 11.98 -16.49 -9.06
C PRO A 559 10.71 -16.42 -8.21
N VAL A 560 9.90 -15.37 -8.42
CA VAL A 560 8.65 -15.17 -7.66
C VAL A 560 7.50 -14.82 -8.59
N TRP A 561 6.35 -15.44 -8.38
CA TRP A 561 5.08 -14.99 -8.95
C TRP A 561 4.18 -14.46 -7.84
N LEU A 562 3.81 -13.20 -7.96
CA LEU A 562 3.01 -12.49 -6.97
C LEU A 562 1.56 -12.37 -7.43
N ALA A 563 0.64 -12.93 -6.65
CA ALA A 563 -0.79 -12.69 -6.81
C ALA A 563 -1.18 -11.36 -6.15
N LEU A 564 -1.78 -10.46 -6.93
CA LEU A 564 -2.16 -9.12 -6.50
C LEU A 564 -3.66 -8.89 -6.67
N LYS A 565 -4.26 -8.22 -5.68
CA LYS A 565 -5.62 -7.70 -5.76
C LYS A 565 -5.71 -6.58 -6.80
N ALA A 566 -6.92 -6.25 -7.23
CA ALA A 566 -7.17 -5.32 -8.33
C ALA A 566 -6.50 -3.94 -8.13
N VAL A 567 -6.60 -3.38 -6.92
CA VAL A 567 -5.88 -2.18 -6.48
C VAL A 567 -4.88 -2.61 -5.41
N PRO A 568 -3.60 -2.86 -5.77
CA PRO A 568 -2.60 -3.42 -4.87
C PRO A 568 -1.96 -2.36 -3.97
N ASP A 569 -1.04 -2.79 -3.09
CA ASP A 569 -0.11 -1.87 -2.43
C ASP A 569 0.73 -1.11 -3.47
N TRP A 570 1.08 0.13 -3.14
CA TRP A 570 1.74 1.08 -4.03
C TRP A 570 3.08 0.59 -4.60
N ARG A 571 3.77 -0.31 -3.90
CA ARG A 571 5.04 -0.90 -4.36
C ARG A 571 4.91 -1.62 -5.69
N TRP A 572 3.73 -2.14 -5.98
CA TRP A 572 3.49 -3.00 -7.14
C TRP A 572 3.01 -2.24 -8.36
N LEU A 573 2.69 -0.95 -8.26
CA LEU A 573 2.08 -0.14 -9.33
C LEU A 573 0.75 -0.73 -9.84
N MET A 574 0.03 -0.03 -10.72
CA MET A 574 -1.32 -0.45 -11.14
C MET A 574 -1.35 -1.51 -12.25
N THR A 575 -0.59 -1.35 -13.33
CA THR A 575 -0.92 -2.00 -14.61
C THR A 575 0.10 -3.04 -15.08
N ARG A 576 1.34 -2.98 -14.60
CA ARG A 576 2.47 -3.75 -15.15
C ARG A 576 2.56 -5.17 -14.60
N GLU A 577 3.13 -6.10 -15.37
CA GLU A 577 3.35 -7.50 -14.94
C GLU A 577 4.78 -7.79 -14.49
N ASP A 578 5.71 -6.87 -14.69
CA ASP A 578 7.08 -6.92 -14.16
C ASP A 578 7.18 -6.14 -12.84
N CYS A 579 8.21 -6.41 -12.03
CA CYS A 579 8.42 -5.74 -10.76
C CYS A 579 9.69 -4.87 -10.77
N PRO A 580 9.57 -3.53 -10.72
CA PRO A 580 10.73 -2.63 -10.64
C PRO A 580 11.61 -2.84 -9.39
N TRP A 581 11.01 -3.34 -8.31
CA TRP A 581 11.74 -3.64 -7.08
C TRP A 581 12.51 -4.97 -7.13
N TYR A 582 12.06 -5.93 -7.94
CA TYR A 582 12.59 -7.29 -7.96
C TYR A 582 12.61 -7.83 -9.39
N PRO A 583 13.75 -7.77 -10.10
CA PRO A 583 13.85 -8.22 -11.49
C PRO A 583 13.47 -9.69 -11.73
N THR A 584 13.53 -10.54 -10.72
CA THR A 584 13.15 -11.96 -10.78
C THR A 584 11.67 -12.23 -10.52
N MET A 585 10.87 -11.19 -10.28
CA MET A 585 9.46 -11.31 -9.94
C MET A 585 8.54 -10.96 -11.11
N ARG A 586 7.48 -11.76 -11.27
CA ARG A 586 6.34 -11.50 -12.16
C ARG A 586 5.07 -11.29 -11.35
N LEU A 587 4.26 -10.32 -11.75
CA LEU A 587 3.03 -9.89 -11.09
C LEU A 587 1.82 -10.42 -11.86
N PHE A 588 0.86 -11.00 -11.15
CA PHE A 588 -0.42 -11.48 -11.68
C PHE A 588 -1.56 -10.82 -10.92
N ARG A 589 -2.45 -10.14 -11.64
CA ARG A 589 -3.43 -9.22 -11.06
C ARG A 589 -4.85 -9.72 -11.27
N GLN A 590 -5.69 -9.49 -10.26
CA GLN A 590 -7.13 -9.58 -10.44
C GLN A 590 -7.62 -8.57 -11.48
N THR A 591 -8.52 -9.02 -12.35
CA THR A 591 -9.31 -8.14 -13.23
C THR A 591 -10.63 -7.72 -12.57
N ARG A 592 -11.11 -8.50 -11.60
CA ARG A 592 -12.29 -8.22 -10.78
C ARG A 592 -11.93 -8.43 -9.30
N PRO A 593 -12.24 -7.47 -8.41
CA PRO A 593 -11.98 -7.62 -6.99
C PRO A 593 -12.54 -8.93 -6.43
N GLY A 594 -11.71 -9.67 -5.70
CA GLY A 594 -12.08 -10.94 -5.07
C GLY A 594 -12.08 -12.17 -5.99
N ASP A 595 -11.96 -12.01 -7.31
CA ASP A 595 -11.94 -13.14 -8.25
C ASP A 595 -10.51 -13.62 -8.52
N TRP A 596 -10.07 -14.62 -7.75
CA TRP A 596 -8.73 -15.19 -7.85
C TRP A 596 -8.59 -16.30 -8.89
N ARG A 597 -9.69 -16.93 -9.30
CA ARG A 597 -9.66 -18.11 -10.20
C ARG A 597 -8.94 -17.82 -11.53
N PRO A 598 -9.21 -16.71 -12.24
CA PRO A 598 -8.51 -16.40 -13.48
C PRO A 598 -7.02 -16.14 -13.26
N VAL A 599 -6.63 -15.60 -12.09
CA VAL A 599 -5.24 -15.31 -11.75
C VAL A 599 -4.44 -16.61 -11.67
N PHE A 600 -4.93 -17.59 -10.93
CA PHE A 600 -4.24 -18.87 -10.74
C PHE A 600 -4.33 -19.79 -11.96
N ALA A 601 -5.40 -19.69 -12.76
CA ALA A 601 -5.47 -20.34 -14.07
C ALA A 601 -4.37 -19.81 -15.02
N ARG A 602 -4.15 -18.49 -15.05
CA ARG A 602 -3.07 -17.86 -15.84
C ARG A 602 -1.68 -18.25 -15.34
N MET A 603 -1.47 -18.30 -14.02
CA MET A 603 -0.22 -18.80 -13.45
C MET A 603 0.04 -20.24 -13.88
N ALA A 604 -0.95 -21.13 -13.74
CA ALA A 604 -0.79 -22.53 -14.13
C ALA A 604 -0.47 -22.69 -15.63
N GLY A 605 -1.16 -21.96 -16.51
CA GLY A 605 -0.87 -21.94 -17.93
C GLY A 605 0.57 -21.48 -18.23
N ALA A 606 0.99 -20.37 -17.64
CA ALA A 606 2.35 -19.86 -17.81
C ALA A 606 3.42 -20.84 -17.30
N LEU A 607 3.14 -21.59 -16.23
CA LEU A 607 4.13 -22.51 -15.65
C LEU A 607 4.25 -23.77 -16.49
N PHE A 608 3.12 -24.25 -17.00
CA PHE A 608 3.07 -25.34 -17.94
C PHE A 608 3.88 -25.02 -19.21
N GLU A 609 3.70 -23.81 -19.77
CA GLU A 609 4.50 -23.35 -20.92
C GLU A 609 6.01 -23.34 -20.63
N ILE A 610 6.43 -22.82 -19.47
CA ILE A 610 7.85 -22.82 -19.06
C ILE A 610 8.39 -24.26 -18.96
N MET A 611 7.61 -25.17 -18.37
CA MET A 611 8.00 -26.57 -18.27
C MET A 611 8.12 -27.24 -19.63
N MET A 612 7.18 -26.99 -20.55
CA MET A 612 7.23 -27.52 -21.92
C MET A 612 8.39 -26.93 -22.73
N ALA A 613 8.66 -25.63 -22.59
CA ALA A 613 9.82 -25.02 -23.23
C ALA A 613 11.14 -25.63 -22.73
N LYS A 614 11.24 -25.94 -21.43
CA LYS A 614 12.40 -26.64 -20.86
C LYS A 614 12.52 -28.08 -21.37
N ALA A 615 11.39 -28.77 -21.56
CA ALA A 615 11.32 -30.07 -22.19
C ALA A 615 11.86 -30.06 -23.63
N MET A 616 11.45 -29.08 -24.42
CA MET A 616 11.88 -28.97 -25.82
C MET A 616 13.36 -28.60 -25.95
N ARG A 617 13.89 -27.77 -25.05
CA ARG A 617 15.32 -27.38 -25.03
C ARG A 617 16.28 -28.49 -24.61
N THR A 618 15.80 -29.53 -23.95
CA THR A 618 16.62 -30.69 -23.54
C THR A 618 16.69 -31.77 -24.61
N THR A 619 16.03 -31.56 -25.75
CA THR A 619 16.27 -32.34 -26.97
C THR A 619 17.52 -31.78 -27.63
N ASP A 620 18.67 -32.42 -27.40
CA ASP A 620 19.90 -32.11 -28.14
C ASP A 620 19.65 -32.39 -29.62
N ILE A 621 19.58 -31.33 -30.43
CA ILE A 621 19.63 -31.47 -31.88
C ILE A 621 21.11 -31.62 -32.23
N LEU A 622 21.55 -32.86 -32.40
CA LEU A 622 22.87 -33.17 -32.92
C LEU A 622 22.92 -32.81 -34.41
N VAL A 623 23.63 -31.73 -34.72
CA VAL A 623 23.92 -31.33 -36.11
C VAL A 623 25.39 -31.66 -36.37
N GLU A 624 25.65 -32.55 -37.33
CA GLU A 624 27.03 -32.78 -37.79
C GLU A 624 27.59 -31.49 -38.40
N THR A 625 28.78 -31.07 -37.97
CA THR A 625 29.46 -29.88 -38.48
C THR A 625 30.89 -30.23 -38.89
N ALA A 626 31.38 -29.59 -39.96
CA ALA A 626 32.77 -29.76 -40.39
C ALA A 626 33.74 -29.18 -39.33
N PRO A 627 34.89 -29.82 -39.02
CA PRO A 627 35.85 -29.33 -38.04
C PRO A 627 36.35 -27.90 -38.30
N GLY A 628 36.55 -27.53 -39.57
CA GLY A 628 36.95 -26.18 -39.96
C GLY A 628 35.91 -25.12 -39.59
N GLU A 629 34.62 -25.45 -39.65
CA GLU A 629 33.55 -24.53 -39.23
C GLU A 629 33.48 -24.38 -37.71
N LEU A 630 33.75 -25.46 -36.97
CA LEU A 630 33.84 -25.41 -35.51
C LEU A 630 34.98 -24.50 -35.05
N LEU A 631 36.19 -24.70 -35.58
CA LEU A 631 37.36 -23.88 -35.24
C LEU A 631 37.20 -22.42 -35.68
N ASP A 632 36.57 -22.19 -36.83
CA ASP A 632 36.26 -20.85 -37.32
C ASP A 632 35.31 -20.10 -36.39
N LYS A 633 34.21 -20.73 -35.94
CA LYS A 633 33.31 -20.14 -34.93
C LYS A 633 34.02 -19.85 -33.61
N ILE A 634 34.88 -20.75 -33.14
CA ILE A 634 35.69 -20.53 -31.93
C ILE A 634 36.54 -19.27 -32.09
N SER A 635 37.26 -19.13 -33.22
CA SER A 635 38.11 -17.96 -33.48
C SER A 635 37.33 -16.63 -33.51
N ILE A 636 36.11 -16.62 -34.05
CA ILE A 636 35.24 -15.43 -34.03
C ILE A 636 34.81 -15.08 -32.61
N LEU A 637 34.45 -16.09 -31.81
CA LEU A 637 34.03 -15.89 -30.43
C LEU A 637 35.20 -15.39 -29.57
N GLU A 638 36.43 -15.83 -29.81
CA GLU A 638 37.63 -15.26 -29.16
C GLU A 638 37.76 -13.76 -29.42
N ILE A 639 37.66 -13.34 -30.69
CA ILE A 639 37.72 -11.92 -31.07
C ILE A 639 36.59 -11.13 -30.38
N LYS A 640 35.37 -11.69 -30.34
CA LYS A 640 34.23 -11.06 -29.65
C LYS A 640 34.46 -10.92 -28.14
N ARG A 641 35.12 -11.88 -27.48
CA ARG A 641 35.45 -11.79 -26.05
C ARG A 641 36.44 -10.67 -25.76
N GLU A 642 37.38 -10.44 -26.67
CA GLU A 642 38.40 -9.38 -26.57
C GLU A 642 37.80 -7.98 -26.84
N ARG A 643 36.84 -7.86 -27.77
CA ARG A 643 36.32 -6.57 -28.25
C ARG A 643 34.97 -6.13 -27.65
N ILE A 644 34.12 -7.03 -27.16
CA ILE A 644 32.80 -6.66 -26.58
C ILE A 644 32.96 -6.21 -25.12
N GLN A 645 32.59 -4.95 -24.86
CA GLN A 645 32.65 -4.35 -23.52
C GLN A 645 31.36 -4.53 -22.70
N ASP A 646 30.22 -4.81 -23.35
CA ASP A 646 28.94 -5.03 -22.65
C ASP A 646 28.98 -6.32 -21.82
N PRO A 647 28.78 -6.28 -20.49
CA PRO A 647 28.96 -7.44 -19.61
C PRO A 647 27.98 -8.59 -19.89
N VAL A 648 26.74 -8.29 -20.30
CA VAL A 648 25.71 -9.30 -20.55
C VAL A 648 25.98 -10.01 -21.87
N LYS A 649 26.29 -9.24 -22.92
CA LYS A 649 26.68 -9.79 -24.23
C LYS A 649 27.97 -10.59 -24.13
N ARG A 650 28.96 -10.09 -23.38
CA ARG A 650 30.24 -10.78 -23.16
C ARG A 650 30.04 -12.13 -22.46
N ARG A 651 29.21 -12.21 -21.43
CA ARG A 651 28.90 -13.48 -20.73
C ARG A 651 28.29 -14.54 -21.65
N ASN A 652 27.42 -14.13 -22.58
CA ASN A 652 26.85 -15.04 -23.57
C ASN A 652 27.93 -15.58 -24.51
N VAL A 653 28.81 -14.71 -25.02
CA VAL A 653 29.93 -15.09 -25.88
C VAL A 653 30.91 -16.02 -25.14
N GLU A 654 31.22 -15.75 -23.88
CA GLU A 654 32.10 -16.60 -23.06
C GLU A 654 31.50 -17.99 -22.84
N THR A 655 30.17 -18.07 -22.64
CA THR A 655 29.46 -19.34 -22.46
C THR A 655 29.51 -20.17 -23.74
N GLU A 656 29.16 -19.58 -24.88
CA GLU A 656 29.18 -20.23 -26.19
C GLU A 656 30.61 -20.68 -26.57
N HIS A 657 31.59 -19.80 -26.41
CA HIS A 657 33.01 -20.11 -26.61
C HIS A 657 33.42 -21.32 -25.79
N GLY A 658 33.14 -21.32 -24.48
CA GLY A 658 33.51 -22.42 -23.60
C GLY A 658 32.90 -23.76 -24.01
N ILE A 659 31.67 -23.77 -24.56
CA ILE A 659 31.02 -24.99 -25.06
C ILE A 659 31.72 -25.50 -26.32
N LEU A 660 31.96 -24.63 -27.30
CA LEU A 660 32.57 -25.01 -28.57
C LEU A 660 34.04 -25.43 -28.40
N THR A 661 34.83 -24.73 -27.56
CA THR A 661 36.21 -25.12 -27.26
C THR A 661 36.27 -26.51 -26.63
N ARG A 662 35.45 -26.79 -25.61
CA ARG A 662 35.40 -28.15 -25.01
C ARG A 662 34.98 -29.22 -26.02
N THR A 663 34.18 -28.86 -27.02
CA THR A 663 33.78 -29.78 -28.09
C THR A 663 34.96 -30.03 -29.04
N ALA A 664 35.67 -28.98 -29.44
CA ALA A 664 36.89 -29.10 -30.24
C ALA A 664 37.96 -29.94 -29.50
N ASP A 665 38.23 -29.67 -28.22
CA ASP A 665 39.22 -30.39 -27.42
C ASP A 665 38.96 -31.91 -27.34
N ARG A 666 37.70 -32.33 -27.45
CA ARG A 666 37.31 -33.76 -27.42
C ARG A 666 37.44 -34.46 -28.78
N HIS A 667 37.29 -33.71 -29.87
CA HIS A 667 37.04 -34.29 -31.20
C HIS A 667 38.08 -33.89 -32.25
N ILE A 668 38.85 -32.83 -32.03
CA ILE A 668 39.90 -32.35 -32.92
C ILE A 668 41.25 -32.66 -32.27
N PRO A 669 42.12 -33.45 -32.92
CA PRO A 669 43.45 -33.75 -32.42
C PRO A 669 44.29 -32.49 -32.23
N ASP A 670 45.00 -32.39 -31.12
CA ASP A 670 45.93 -31.28 -30.89
C ASP A 670 47.24 -31.53 -31.66
N SER A 671 47.47 -30.76 -32.73
CA SER A 671 48.70 -30.82 -33.54
C SER A 671 49.21 -29.41 -33.85
N SER A 672 50.52 -29.29 -34.05
CA SER A 672 51.18 -28.03 -34.43
C SER A 672 50.53 -27.37 -35.64
N GLU A 673 50.27 -28.17 -36.66
CA GLU A 673 49.75 -27.76 -37.95
C GLU A 673 48.29 -27.27 -37.84
N LEU A 674 47.46 -27.90 -37.00
CA LEU A 674 46.09 -27.44 -36.76
C LEU A 674 46.06 -26.16 -35.91
N ARG A 675 46.99 -25.99 -34.97
CA ARG A 675 47.13 -24.74 -34.21
C ARG A 675 47.54 -23.58 -35.13
N GLU A 676 48.44 -23.82 -36.08
CA GLU A 676 48.81 -22.83 -37.10
C GLU A 676 47.62 -22.43 -37.97
N LEU A 677 46.82 -23.39 -38.42
CA LEU A 677 45.61 -23.12 -39.22
C LEU A 677 44.52 -22.39 -38.41
N ALA A 678 44.33 -22.74 -37.13
CA ALA A 678 43.41 -22.04 -36.24
C ALA A 678 43.85 -20.60 -35.96
N ALA A 679 45.16 -20.37 -35.76
CA ALA A 679 45.72 -19.03 -35.64
C ALA A 679 45.53 -18.22 -36.94
N ALA A 680 45.74 -18.84 -38.10
CA ALA A 680 45.48 -18.21 -39.39
C ALA A 680 44.00 -17.84 -39.58
N LEU A 681 43.05 -18.69 -39.13
CA LEU A 681 41.62 -18.35 -39.11
C LEU A 681 41.36 -17.12 -38.24
N LYS A 682 41.93 -17.06 -37.03
CA LYS A 682 41.80 -15.89 -36.15
C LYS A 682 42.34 -14.61 -36.81
N THR A 683 43.51 -14.68 -37.46
CA THR A 683 44.07 -13.55 -38.20
C THR A 683 43.14 -13.09 -39.32
N VAL A 684 42.61 -14.00 -40.13
CA VAL A 684 41.69 -13.66 -41.22
C VAL A 684 40.37 -13.09 -40.71
N ASN A 685 39.81 -13.66 -39.64
CA ASN A 685 38.58 -13.15 -39.02
C ASN A 685 38.78 -11.78 -38.36
N THR A 686 39.97 -11.50 -37.83
CA THR A 686 40.32 -10.17 -37.29
C THR A 686 40.38 -9.13 -38.41
N ALA A 687 41.03 -9.45 -39.53
CA ALA A 687 41.06 -8.58 -40.71
C ALA A 687 39.66 -8.34 -41.28
N LEU A 688 38.80 -9.36 -41.32
CA LEU A 688 37.41 -9.22 -41.76
C LEU A 688 36.62 -8.27 -40.87
N TRP A 689 36.78 -8.37 -39.55
CA TRP A 689 36.16 -7.46 -38.59
C TRP A 689 36.59 -6.00 -38.83
N GLU A 690 37.88 -5.77 -39.06
CA GLU A 690 38.42 -4.42 -39.32
C GLU A 690 37.88 -3.83 -40.63
N ILE A 691 37.74 -4.66 -41.67
CA ILE A 691 37.10 -4.26 -42.93
C ILE A 691 35.63 -3.88 -42.68
N GLU A 692 34.89 -4.68 -41.91
CA GLU A 692 33.49 -4.39 -41.59
C GLU A 692 33.32 -3.11 -40.75
N ASP A 693 34.20 -2.85 -39.78
CA ASP A 693 34.19 -1.62 -39.01
C ASP A 693 34.47 -0.40 -39.91
N ALA A 694 35.44 -0.52 -40.83
CA ALA A 694 35.71 0.53 -41.81
C ALA A 694 34.52 0.78 -42.76
N ILE A 695 33.76 -0.26 -43.12
CA ILE A 695 32.51 -0.13 -43.89
C ILE A 695 31.46 0.61 -43.07
N ARG A 696 31.25 0.25 -41.79
CA ARG A 696 30.30 0.95 -40.90
C ARG A 696 30.63 2.43 -40.72
N ASP A 697 31.91 2.78 -40.78
CA ASP A 697 32.36 4.18 -40.72
C ASP A 697 32.02 4.92 -42.01
N CYS A 698 32.21 4.30 -43.18
CA CYS A 698 31.73 4.82 -44.46
C CYS A 698 30.20 4.99 -44.48
N GLU A 699 29.44 4.01 -43.98
CA GLU A 699 27.97 4.07 -43.89
C GLU A 699 27.49 5.21 -42.97
N ARG A 700 28.13 5.37 -41.81
CA ARG A 700 27.84 6.49 -40.88
C ARG A 700 28.15 7.85 -41.49
N ALA A 701 29.17 7.92 -42.34
CA ALA A 701 29.55 9.12 -43.09
C ALA A 701 28.74 9.30 -44.38
N GLN A 702 27.88 8.34 -44.76
CA GLN A 702 27.20 8.26 -46.06
C GLN A 702 28.16 8.34 -47.27
N ASP A 703 29.42 7.90 -47.12
CA ASP A 703 30.44 7.89 -48.17
C ASP A 703 30.50 6.51 -48.85
N PHE A 704 29.84 6.40 -50.00
CA PHE A 704 29.79 5.19 -50.82
C PHE A 704 30.73 5.27 -52.04
N GLY A 705 31.81 6.06 -51.94
CA GLY A 705 32.77 6.27 -53.01
C GLY A 705 33.74 5.09 -53.25
N PRO A 706 34.87 5.31 -53.96
CA PRO A 706 35.83 4.27 -54.32
C PRO A 706 36.35 3.45 -53.13
N ARG A 707 36.54 4.09 -51.97
CA ARG A 707 36.98 3.42 -50.73
C ARG A 707 35.95 2.39 -50.23
N PHE A 708 34.66 2.73 -50.23
CA PHE A 708 33.60 1.81 -49.85
C PHE A 708 33.56 0.60 -50.80
N ILE A 709 33.67 0.83 -52.11
CA ILE A 709 33.71 -0.24 -53.12
C ILE A 709 34.92 -1.15 -52.92
N GLU A 710 36.09 -0.60 -52.60
CA GLU A 710 37.29 -1.37 -52.33
C GLU A 710 37.15 -2.24 -51.07
N LEU A 711 36.60 -1.68 -49.98
CA LEU A 711 36.32 -2.39 -48.74
C LEU A 711 35.30 -3.51 -48.97
N ALA A 712 34.22 -3.25 -49.71
CA ALA A 712 33.22 -4.25 -50.06
C ALA A 712 33.85 -5.42 -50.86
N ARG A 713 34.76 -5.14 -51.80
CA ARG A 713 35.52 -6.19 -52.51
C ARG A 713 36.50 -6.92 -51.59
N ALA A 714 37.08 -6.23 -50.61
CA ALA A 714 37.99 -6.84 -49.64
C ALA A 714 37.28 -7.86 -48.75
N VAL A 715 36.00 -7.67 -48.43
CA VAL A 715 35.17 -8.67 -47.73
C VAL A 715 35.15 -9.99 -48.48
N TYR A 716 34.89 -9.98 -49.79
CA TYR A 716 34.86 -11.21 -50.61
C TYR A 716 36.21 -11.92 -50.63
N ARG A 717 37.30 -11.19 -50.92
CA ARG A 717 38.65 -11.77 -50.94
C ARG A 717 39.07 -12.36 -49.59
N THR A 718 38.65 -11.72 -48.49
CA THR A 718 38.97 -12.16 -47.14
C THR A 718 38.15 -13.40 -46.76
N ASN A 719 36.88 -13.45 -47.16
CA ASN A 719 36.04 -14.64 -47.01
C ASN A 719 36.53 -15.83 -47.83
N ASP A 720 37.06 -15.63 -49.04
CA ASP A 720 37.68 -16.71 -49.83
C ASP A 720 38.91 -17.29 -49.11
N ARG A 721 39.77 -16.43 -48.53
CA ARG A 721 40.91 -16.89 -47.70
C ARG A 721 40.44 -17.67 -46.49
N ARG A 722 39.40 -17.19 -45.79
CA ARG A 722 38.79 -17.89 -44.65
C ARG A 722 38.28 -19.27 -45.05
N ALA A 723 37.54 -19.36 -46.17
CA ALA A 723 37.02 -20.62 -46.69
C ALA A 723 38.14 -21.59 -47.08
N ALA A 724 39.22 -21.10 -47.70
CA ALA A 724 40.38 -21.92 -48.05
C ALA A 724 41.06 -22.53 -46.82
N ILE A 725 41.22 -21.76 -45.73
CA ILE A 725 41.80 -22.28 -44.48
C ILE A 725 40.86 -23.33 -43.85
N LYS A 726 39.55 -23.07 -43.79
CA LYS A 726 38.55 -24.06 -43.32
C LYS A 726 38.63 -25.36 -44.12
N ARG A 727 38.78 -25.26 -45.44
CA ARG A 727 38.93 -26.42 -46.33
C ARG A 727 40.21 -27.21 -46.02
N GLN A 728 41.35 -26.55 -45.82
CA GLN A 728 42.59 -27.22 -45.42
C GLN A 728 42.45 -27.97 -44.09
N ILE A 729 41.74 -27.40 -43.12
CA ILE A 729 41.45 -28.08 -41.83
C ILE A 729 40.60 -29.33 -42.09
N ASN A 730 39.53 -29.21 -42.88
CA ASN A 730 38.63 -30.32 -43.18
C ASN A 730 39.34 -31.46 -43.93
N GLU A 731 40.14 -31.14 -44.95
CA GLU A 731 40.90 -32.12 -45.74
C GLU A 731 41.91 -32.87 -44.86
N ARG A 732 42.60 -32.17 -43.94
CA ARG A 732 43.57 -32.79 -43.02
C ARG A 732 42.92 -33.73 -42.01
N LEU A 733 41.71 -33.41 -41.57
CA LEU A 733 40.96 -34.22 -40.62
C LEU A 733 40.11 -35.30 -41.28
N GLY A 734 40.17 -35.44 -42.62
CA GLY A 734 39.37 -36.42 -43.36
C GLY A 734 37.86 -36.18 -43.21
N SER A 735 37.42 -34.93 -43.04
CA SER A 735 36.02 -34.59 -42.84
C SER A 735 35.19 -34.94 -44.08
N ALA A 736 34.15 -35.75 -43.90
CA ALA A 736 33.15 -36.04 -44.96
C ALA A 736 32.29 -34.81 -45.30
N LEU A 737 32.26 -33.82 -44.40
CA LEU A 737 31.60 -32.53 -44.61
C LEU A 737 32.63 -31.51 -45.11
N VAL A 738 32.45 -31.05 -46.34
CA VAL A 738 33.25 -29.99 -46.96
C VAL A 738 32.30 -28.86 -47.36
N GLU A 739 32.46 -27.69 -46.75
CA GLU A 739 31.70 -26.50 -47.14
C GLU A 739 32.38 -25.82 -48.33
N GLU A 740 31.68 -25.76 -49.48
CA GLU A 740 32.13 -24.99 -50.64
C GLU A 740 31.47 -23.60 -50.63
N LYS A 741 32.25 -22.58 -50.28
CA LYS A 741 31.94 -21.20 -50.61
C LYS A 741 33.13 -20.64 -51.38
N SER A 742 32.93 -20.41 -52.67
CA SER A 742 33.91 -19.75 -53.54
C SER A 742 33.23 -18.56 -54.19
N TYR A 743 33.80 -17.37 -53.99
CA TYR A 743 33.36 -16.14 -54.65
C TYR A 743 34.27 -15.78 -55.83
N ALA A 744 35.14 -16.69 -56.27
CA ALA A 744 36.20 -16.47 -57.25
C ALA A 744 35.72 -16.04 -58.66
N ALA A 745 34.41 -16.01 -58.89
CA ALA A 745 33.80 -15.56 -60.15
C ALA A 745 33.44 -14.05 -60.20
N TYR A 746 33.70 -13.27 -59.13
CA TYR A 746 33.30 -11.86 -59.02
C TYR A 746 34.43 -10.87 -58.74
#